data_AF-A0A9D5UQL8-F1
#
_entry.id   AF-A0A9D5UQL8-F1
#
_cell.length_a   1.000
_cell.length_b   1.000
_cell.length_c   1.000
_cell.angle_alpha   90.00
_cell.angle_beta   90.00
_cell.angle_gamma   90.00
#
_symmetry.space_group_name_H-M   'P 1'
#
loop_
_entity.id
_entity.type
_entity.pdbx_description
1 polymer ?
#
loop_
_entity_poly.entity_id
_entity_poly.type
_entity_poly.pdbx_seq_one_letter_code
_entity_poly.pdbx_strand_id
1 'polypeptide(L)'
;MSVFDDALERLANTLVQGRGLFFIGSGFSLDSEPNSSQTILARIIARFSALTTLLGQREFYDLFKNTFRVKDPNDIDKDWIKRNQARYYEINDWMCSAYSTLLVECKSKFTGGMPELKFFEDLYVEEIAVFHGLLETPFPPSNKKLNEQAIKSYLQLGPGACGKALFLDTVGFAEKTIMAGEDVAGILKPRHFFLARLAREGLCPVLLTTNFDLLLEGGYRLSGMVRRGSEPQPPKHLYKYFQVVGDPNTFFNAGHGHRASLIVKIHGCAKHYRDVRKDHALSRQNMIRWRDYLKDVVYTYREIQNWRDDAWARDFVSTKIRTHDIVFIGYSGMDPVIHDTFRTVYEEMQRQRIPPSASPLPKDASCYHFDIKGKSPFYGMELLKAASRAQCVPDKKLELGTHPNLVQFHSKSSPARFPDLDEVLQWTFHRTFRFRQRELLRDQLETVASRLLGRPISASWHQNILKNFDALLDAEVNAASNWDDNTASRDGLRHATAWSERFQRLLLREFSLLQQSASQGSSSTPNEDRFEHRYEPLIDHPLHAAWGVVMEIALRRMIAHRQLRPDQWTNNDYWWHPSARTNLPYPGLKISVSTSPAPTFLFIVPQGVRLAGLLTTLRSYAVGNLLVWALPDKNLLWYTTPTSTPPLYCTVQGSLRVPSAVELLAWAGEVNPNSQENISYNRFLP
;
A
#
# COMPACT_ATOMS: atom_id res chain seq x y z
N MET A 1 -15.07 -21.51 9.53
CA MET A 1 -15.07 -20.04 9.58
C MET A 1 -14.71 -19.55 8.20
N SER A 2 -15.45 -18.55 7.69
CA SER A 2 -15.10 -17.92 6.41
C SER A 2 -13.65 -17.45 6.46
N VAL A 3 -12.98 -17.55 5.31
CA VAL A 3 -11.66 -16.98 5.08
C VAL A 3 -11.65 -15.45 5.27
N PHE A 4 -12.77 -14.77 5.01
CA PHE A 4 -12.95 -13.35 5.26
C PHE A 4 -13.93 -13.19 6.41
N ASP A 5 -13.37 -13.00 7.59
CA ASP A 5 -14.05 -12.88 8.86
C ASP A 5 -14.65 -11.48 9.05
N ASP A 6 -15.64 -11.37 9.96
CA ASP A 6 -16.28 -10.11 10.36
C ASP A 6 -15.28 -9.01 10.78
N ALA A 7 -14.05 -9.41 11.14
CA ALA A 7 -12.92 -8.53 11.41
C ALA A 7 -12.69 -7.51 10.28
N LEU A 8 -12.73 -7.97 9.03
CA LEU A 8 -12.43 -7.15 7.86
C LEU A 8 -13.56 -6.17 7.53
N GLU A 9 -14.82 -6.57 7.72
CA GLU A 9 -15.96 -5.66 7.59
C GLU A 9 -15.92 -4.57 8.67
N ARG A 10 -15.62 -4.94 9.92
CA ARG A 10 -15.45 -3.95 11.01
C ARG A 10 -14.27 -3.01 10.74
N LEU A 11 -13.16 -3.53 10.22
CA LEU A 11 -12.01 -2.72 9.84
C LEU A 11 -12.36 -1.75 8.71
N ALA A 12 -13.03 -2.22 7.65
CA ALA A 12 -13.46 -1.37 6.55
C ALA A 12 -14.37 -0.23 7.03
N ASN A 13 -15.32 -0.52 7.91
CA ASN A 13 -16.18 0.50 8.53
C ASN A 13 -15.36 1.50 9.38
N THR A 14 -14.40 0.99 10.16
CA THR A 14 -13.48 1.82 10.96
C THR A 14 -12.64 2.75 10.09
N LEU A 15 -12.20 2.30 8.91
CA LEU A 15 -11.45 3.10 7.95
C LEU A 15 -12.32 4.19 7.32
N VAL A 16 -13.57 3.89 6.93
CA VAL A 16 -14.51 4.91 6.39
C VAL A 16 -14.78 6.02 7.40
N GLN A 17 -14.84 5.68 8.68
CA GLN A 17 -15.00 6.64 9.78
C GLN A 17 -13.73 7.48 10.05
N GLY A 18 -12.63 7.22 9.34
CA GLY A 18 -11.34 7.90 9.56
C GLY A 18 -10.68 7.58 10.89
N ARG A 19 -11.09 6.48 11.56
CA ARG A 19 -10.56 6.09 12.88
C ARG A 19 -9.38 5.12 12.78
N GLY A 20 -9.23 4.41 11.66
CA GLY A 20 -8.15 3.44 11.49
C GLY A 20 -6.78 4.09 11.24
N LEU A 21 -5.74 3.56 11.86
CA LEU A 21 -4.35 3.95 11.61
C LEU A 21 -3.47 2.71 11.44
N PHE A 22 -2.78 2.61 10.30
CA PHE A 22 -1.88 1.48 10.04
C PHE A 22 -0.52 1.69 10.73
N PHE A 23 -0.07 0.63 11.40
CA PHE A 23 1.29 0.46 11.89
C PHE A 23 1.98 -0.67 11.11
N ILE A 24 2.90 -0.29 10.23
CA ILE A 24 3.55 -1.18 9.27
C ILE A 24 4.94 -1.58 9.77
N GLY A 25 5.13 -2.87 10.05
CA GLY A 25 6.40 -3.46 10.41
C GLY A 25 7.18 -4.04 9.21
N SER A 26 8.38 -4.56 9.48
CA SER A 26 9.29 -5.08 8.44
C SER A 26 8.74 -6.29 7.69
N GLY A 27 7.86 -7.07 8.31
CA GLY A 27 7.20 -8.21 7.67
C GLY A 27 6.28 -7.83 6.51
N PHE A 28 5.84 -6.57 6.41
CA PHE A 28 4.97 -6.09 5.34
C PHE A 28 5.64 -6.11 3.96
N SER A 29 6.93 -5.79 3.94
CA SER A 29 7.72 -5.63 2.72
C SER A 29 8.65 -6.82 2.44
N LEU A 30 8.61 -7.90 3.23
CA LEU A 30 9.61 -8.98 3.19
C LEU A 30 9.76 -9.66 1.81
N ASP A 31 8.70 -9.71 1.00
CA ASP A 31 8.69 -10.28 -0.36
C ASP A 31 8.91 -9.24 -1.48
N SER A 32 9.12 -7.99 -1.09
CA SER A 32 9.24 -6.80 -1.95
C SER A 32 10.61 -6.15 -1.81
N GLU A 33 11.18 -6.23 -0.60
CA GLU A 33 12.49 -5.72 -0.24
C GLU A 33 13.51 -6.87 -0.26
N PRO A 34 14.68 -6.68 -0.89
CA PRO A 34 15.75 -7.69 -0.87
C PRO A 34 16.48 -7.78 0.48
N ASN A 35 16.00 -7.08 1.51
CA ASN A 35 16.75 -6.79 2.74
C ASN A 35 16.10 -7.37 3.99
N SER A 36 15.95 -8.70 4.02
CA SER A 36 15.53 -9.41 5.23
C SER A 36 16.55 -9.23 6.38
N SER A 37 16.15 -9.53 7.61
CA SER A 37 17.08 -9.58 8.75
C SER A 37 18.26 -10.53 8.52
N GLN A 38 18.04 -11.64 7.80
CA GLN A 38 19.12 -12.56 7.39
C GLN A 38 20.08 -11.90 6.39
N THR A 39 19.54 -11.20 5.39
CA THR A 39 20.35 -10.48 4.41
C THR A 39 21.18 -9.37 5.07
N ILE A 40 20.56 -8.62 6.00
CA ILE A 40 21.22 -7.58 6.81
C ILE A 40 22.40 -8.18 7.57
N LEU A 41 22.16 -9.25 8.34
CA LEU A 41 23.20 -9.93 9.10
C LEU A 41 24.31 -10.46 8.19
N ALA A 42 23.97 -11.10 7.07
CA ALA A 42 24.94 -11.63 6.13
C ALA A 42 25.86 -10.54 5.56
N ARG A 43 25.33 -9.36 5.19
CA ARG A 43 26.16 -8.23 4.70
C ARG A 43 27.11 -7.72 5.78
N ILE A 44 26.62 -7.57 7.00
CA ILE A 44 27.42 -7.06 8.11
C ILE A 44 28.54 -8.05 8.45
N ILE A 45 28.23 -9.34 8.55
CA ILE A 45 29.23 -10.38 8.81
C ILE A 45 30.24 -10.46 7.67
N ALA A 46 29.79 -10.41 6.42
CA ALA A 46 30.68 -10.47 5.26
C ALA A 46 31.72 -9.35 5.26
N ARG A 47 31.29 -8.10 5.48
CA ARG A 47 32.21 -6.96 5.54
C ARG A 47 33.11 -6.99 6.77
N PHE A 48 32.56 -7.36 7.93
CA PHE A 48 33.35 -7.53 9.15
C PHE A 48 34.46 -8.58 8.96
N SER A 49 34.11 -9.77 8.47
CA SER A 49 35.07 -10.83 8.17
C SER A 49 36.15 -10.36 7.21
N ALA A 50 35.77 -9.76 6.08
CA ALA A 50 36.71 -9.28 5.07
C ALA A 50 37.68 -8.21 5.62
N LEU A 51 37.18 -7.24 6.40
CA LEU A 51 38.02 -6.23 7.06
C LEU A 51 38.99 -6.87 8.05
N THR A 52 38.51 -7.76 8.92
CA THR A 52 39.37 -8.40 9.94
C THR A 52 40.46 -9.27 9.30
N THR A 53 40.14 -10.02 8.25
CA THR A 53 41.09 -10.84 7.49
C THR A 53 42.20 -9.99 6.87
N LEU A 54 41.85 -8.95 6.11
CA LEU A 54 42.84 -8.15 5.38
C LEU A 54 43.68 -7.22 6.28
N LEU A 55 43.11 -6.78 7.40
CA LEU A 55 43.85 -6.00 8.39
C LEU A 55 44.72 -6.87 9.30
N GLY A 56 44.52 -8.19 9.32
CA GLY A 56 45.22 -9.10 10.24
C GLY A 56 44.68 -9.03 11.68
N GLN A 57 43.44 -8.58 11.85
CA GLN A 57 42.81 -8.26 13.13
C GLN A 57 42.02 -9.46 13.68
N ARG A 58 42.68 -10.63 13.80
CA ARG A 58 42.03 -11.90 14.18
C ARG A 58 41.40 -11.86 15.58
N GLU A 59 41.97 -11.08 16.48
CA GLU A 59 41.44 -10.85 17.84
C GLU A 59 40.02 -10.28 17.87
N PHE A 60 39.64 -9.44 16.91
CA PHE A 60 38.25 -8.94 16.81
C PHE A 60 37.27 -10.05 16.46
N TYR A 61 37.69 -10.96 15.59
CA TYR A 61 36.91 -12.12 15.23
C TYR A 61 36.76 -13.08 16.41
N ASP A 62 37.81 -13.30 17.19
CA ASP A 62 37.74 -14.09 18.43
C ASP A 62 36.83 -13.45 19.49
N LEU A 63 36.89 -12.12 19.63
CA LEU A 63 35.98 -11.38 20.51
C LEU A 63 34.52 -11.51 20.07
N PHE A 64 34.24 -11.41 18.75
CA PHE A 64 32.91 -11.63 18.20
C PHE A 64 32.38 -13.02 18.56
N LYS A 65 33.18 -14.06 18.31
CA LYS A 65 32.81 -15.45 18.64
C LYS A 65 32.49 -15.62 20.12
N ASN A 66 33.33 -15.09 21.01
CA ASN A 66 33.12 -15.18 22.45
C ASN A 66 31.83 -14.47 22.86
N THR A 67 31.57 -13.28 22.30
CA THR A 67 30.37 -12.48 22.60
C THR A 67 29.08 -13.19 22.18
N PHE A 68 29.07 -13.78 20.98
CA PHE A 68 27.88 -14.44 20.41
C PHE A 68 27.89 -15.97 20.53
N ARG A 69 28.81 -16.52 21.34
CA ARG A 69 28.95 -17.95 21.65
C ARG A 69 29.07 -18.85 20.41
N VAL A 70 29.87 -18.42 19.44
CA VAL A 70 30.25 -19.20 18.25
C VAL A 70 31.37 -20.17 18.63
N LYS A 71 31.21 -21.47 18.40
CA LYS A 71 32.17 -22.49 18.88
C LYS A 71 33.39 -22.61 17.96
N ASP A 72 33.18 -22.63 16.64
CA ASP A 72 34.22 -22.70 15.59
C ASP A 72 34.10 -21.48 14.63
N PRO A 73 35.21 -20.89 14.14
CA PRO A 73 35.16 -19.90 13.07
C PRO A 73 34.32 -20.27 11.84
N ASN A 74 34.31 -21.55 11.46
CA ASN A 74 33.50 -22.05 10.35
C ASN A 74 32.01 -22.18 10.70
N ASP A 75 31.62 -21.99 11.97
CA ASP A 75 30.22 -22.07 12.42
C ASP A 75 29.42 -20.80 12.09
N ILE A 76 30.05 -19.71 11.63
CA ILE A 76 29.31 -18.54 11.12
C ILE A 76 28.89 -18.86 9.69
N ASP A 77 27.84 -19.66 9.60
CA ASP A 77 27.26 -20.17 8.35
C ASP A 77 25.80 -19.69 8.17
N LYS A 78 25.13 -20.25 7.16
CA LYS A 78 23.73 -19.98 6.84
C LYS A 78 22.80 -20.29 8.03
N ASP A 79 23.08 -21.37 8.76
CA ASP A 79 22.28 -21.77 9.91
C ASP A 79 22.48 -20.84 11.10
N TRP A 80 23.70 -20.35 11.31
CA TRP A 80 23.98 -19.33 12.31
C TRP A 80 23.22 -18.03 12.02
N ILE A 81 23.22 -17.57 10.77
CA ILE A 81 22.44 -16.39 10.34
C ILE A 81 20.95 -16.61 10.64
N LYS A 82 20.41 -17.77 10.26
CA LYS A 82 19.00 -18.13 10.49
C LYS A 82 18.63 -18.18 11.97
N ARG A 83 19.49 -18.74 12.83
CA ARG A 83 19.28 -18.82 14.29
C ARG A 83 19.38 -17.45 14.98
N ASN A 84 20.23 -16.56 14.48
CA ASN A 84 20.51 -15.27 15.13
C ASN A 84 19.75 -14.07 14.56
N GLN A 85 18.95 -14.24 13.49
CA GLN A 85 18.14 -13.16 12.92
C GLN A 85 17.21 -12.46 13.92
N ALA A 86 16.78 -13.15 14.99
CA ALA A 86 15.96 -12.57 16.06
C ALA A 86 16.75 -11.68 17.03
N ARG A 87 18.08 -11.82 17.07
CA ARG A 87 19.02 -11.06 17.93
C ARG A 87 19.76 -9.95 17.17
N TYR A 88 19.27 -9.58 15.98
CA TYR A 88 20.01 -8.70 15.10
C TYR A 88 20.30 -7.32 15.71
N TYR A 89 19.45 -6.78 16.58
CA TYR A 89 19.72 -5.53 17.31
C TYR A 89 20.98 -5.57 18.20
N GLU A 90 21.22 -6.70 18.87
CA GLU A 90 22.41 -6.90 19.72
C GLU A 90 23.67 -6.98 18.84
N ILE A 91 23.57 -7.71 17.72
CA ILE A 91 24.65 -7.86 16.75
C ILE A 91 24.97 -6.50 16.11
N ASN A 92 23.95 -5.72 15.75
CA ASN A 92 24.12 -4.39 15.17
C ASN A 92 24.86 -3.43 16.12
N ASP A 93 24.52 -3.43 17.42
CA ASP A 93 25.19 -2.57 18.42
C ASP A 93 26.69 -2.90 18.52
N TRP A 94 27.01 -4.19 18.57
CA TRP A 94 28.39 -4.66 18.59
C TRP A 94 29.14 -4.28 17.31
N MET A 95 28.50 -4.46 16.15
CA MET A 95 29.10 -4.19 14.84
C MET A 95 29.39 -2.72 14.60
N CYS A 96 28.51 -1.81 15.05
CA CYS A 96 28.78 -0.37 15.01
C CYS A 96 30.08 -0.02 15.77
N SER A 97 30.30 -0.65 16.93
CA SER A 97 31.51 -0.44 17.73
C SER A 97 32.74 -1.04 17.06
N ALA A 98 32.66 -2.27 16.57
CA ALA A 98 33.74 -2.95 15.87
C ALA A 98 34.19 -2.19 14.61
N TYR A 99 33.23 -1.72 13.80
CA TYR A 99 33.52 -0.90 12.63
C TYR A 99 34.20 0.43 12.95
N SER A 100 33.87 1.06 14.07
CA SER A 100 34.56 2.27 14.51
C SER A 100 36.06 2.01 14.69
N THR A 101 36.44 0.88 15.29
CA THR A 101 37.85 0.52 15.51
C THR A 101 38.52 0.08 14.21
N LEU A 102 37.86 -0.78 13.41
CA LEU A 102 38.41 -1.24 12.14
C LEU A 102 38.67 -0.09 11.16
N LEU A 103 37.85 0.97 11.16
CA LEU A 103 38.10 2.17 10.35
C LEU A 103 39.40 2.91 10.74
N VAL A 104 39.76 2.92 12.03
CA VAL A 104 41.01 3.52 12.52
C VAL A 104 42.20 2.67 12.07
N GLU A 105 42.07 1.35 12.16
CA GLU A 105 43.08 0.40 11.68
C GLU A 105 43.31 0.50 10.17
N CYS A 106 42.24 0.65 9.38
CA CYS A 106 42.35 0.93 7.94
C CYS A 106 43.22 2.16 7.68
N LYS A 107 42.98 3.27 8.40
CA LYS A 107 43.76 4.51 8.25
C LYS A 107 45.25 4.26 8.54
N SER A 108 45.57 3.52 9.58
CA SER A 108 46.94 3.18 9.97
C SER A 108 47.65 2.35 8.89
N LYS A 109 46.96 1.35 8.33
CA LYS A 109 47.48 0.52 7.23
C LYS A 109 47.77 1.30 5.94
N PHE A 110 46.95 2.28 5.57
CA PHE A 110 47.20 3.09 4.37
C PHE A 110 48.43 3.99 4.51
N THR A 111 48.74 4.46 5.72
CA THR A 111 49.99 5.19 5.97
C THR A 111 51.24 4.30 5.90
N GLY A 112 51.10 2.97 5.82
CA GLY A 112 52.18 1.98 5.87
C GLY A 112 52.59 1.33 4.54
N GLY A 113 52.13 1.82 3.37
CA GLY A 113 52.71 1.48 2.06
C GLY A 113 52.07 0.36 1.24
N MET A 114 50.89 -0.16 1.60
CA MET A 114 50.11 -1.05 0.71
C MET A 114 49.45 -0.23 -0.40
N PRO A 115 49.48 -0.65 -1.68
CA PRO A 115 48.75 0.04 -2.75
C PRO A 115 47.25 0.07 -2.46
N GLU A 116 46.73 1.26 -2.17
CA GLU A 116 45.36 1.49 -1.69
C GLU A 116 44.30 0.83 -2.56
N LEU A 117 44.48 0.90 -3.89
CA LEU A 117 43.54 0.33 -4.86
C LEU A 117 43.40 -1.19 -4.68
N LYS A 118 44.53 -1.89 -4.48
CA LYS A 118 44.54 -3.35 -4.33
C LYS A 118 43.83 -3.78 -3.04
N PHE A 119 44.03 -3.06 -1.93
CA PHE A 119 43.35 -3.36 -0.67
C PHE A 119 41.82 -3.34 -0.83
N PHE A 120 41.26 -2.31 -1.49
CA PHE A 120 39.80 -2.20 -1.65
C PHE A 120 39.24 -3.20 -2.67
N GLU A 121 40.02 -3.59 -3.67
CA GLU A 121 39.66 -4.67 -4.59
C GLU A 121 39.62 -6.01 -3.86
N ASP A 122 40.68 -6.36 -3.11
CA ASP A 122 40.76 -7.57 -2.31
C ASP A 122 39.64 -7.61 -1.25
N LEU A 123 39.35 -6.46 -0.61
CA LEU A 123 38.24 -6.33 0.36
C LEU A 123 36.89 -6.64 -0.27
N TYR A 124 36.64 -6.08 -1.46
CA TYR A 124 35.38 -6.33 -2.15
C TYR A 124 35.27 -7.79 -2.58
N VAL A 125 36.33 -8.39 -3.11
CA VAL A 125 36.32 -9.81 -3.50
C VAL A 125 36.03 -10.71 -2.30
N GLU A 126 36.70 -10.48 -1.18
CA GLU A 126 36.50 -11.24 0.06
C GLU A 126 35.09 -11.03 0.63
N GLU A 127 34.59 -9.80 0.69
CA GLU A 127 33.24 -9.48 1.16
C GLU A 127 32.18 -10.24 0.33
N ILE A 128 32.33 -10.26 -0.99
CA ILE A 128 31.41 -10.95 -1.91
C ILE A 128 31.48 -12.47 -1.71
N ALA A 129 32.68 -13.03 -1.59
CA ALA A 129 32.88 -14.45 -1.37
C ALA A 129 32.22 -14.93 -0.06
N VAL A 130 32.46 -14.21 1.04
CA VAL A 130 31.84 -14.52 2.34
C VAL A 130 30.32 -14.36 2.26
N PHE A 131 29.82 -13.26 1.67
CA PHE A 131 28.39 -13.01 1.57
C PHE A 131 27.64 -14.13 0.83
N HIS A 132 28.17 -14.61 -0.30
CA HIS A 132 27.58 -15.73 -1.04
C HIS A 132 27.65 -17.05 -0.27
N GLY A 133 28.63 -17.23 0.61
CA GLY A 133 28.69 -18.37 1.54
C GLY A 133 27.59 -18.34 2.62
N LEU A 134 27.08 -17.16 2.97
CA LEU A 134 26.16 -16.96 4.11
C LEU A 134 24.67 -16.98 3.78
N LEU A 135 24.26 -17.04 2.51
CA LEU A 135 22.85 -17.05 2.11
C LEU A 135 22.53 -18.18 1.12
N GLU A 136 21.30 -18.69 1.18
CA GLU A 136 20.78 -19.68 0.20
C GLU A 136 20.28 -19.01 -1.08
N THR A 137 19.72 -17.82 -0.95
CA THR A 137 19.09 -17.08 -2.04
C THR A 137 20.05 -16.05 -2.63
N PRO A 138 20.04 -15.85 -3.96
CA PRO A 138 20.88 -14.86 -4.64
C PRO A 138 20.33 -13.45 -4.41
N PHE A 139 20.48 -12.93 -3.20
CA PHE A 139 20.32 -11.51 -2.96
C PHE A 139 21.55 -10.78 -3.48
N PRO A 140 21.41 -9.57 -4.05
CA PRO A 140 22.56 -8.80 -4.44
C PRO A 140 23.33 -8.38 -3.17
N PRO A 141 24.67 -8.53 -3.16
CA PRO A 141 25.51 -7.89 -2.17
C PRO A 141 25.41 -6.37 -2.29
N SER A 142 26.01 -5.64 -1.34
CA SER A 142 26.20 -4.20 -1.50
C SER A 142 27.04 -3.95 -2.76
N ASN A 143 26.49 -3.20 -3.72
CA ASN A 143 27.26 -2.78 -4.90
C ASN A 143 28.23 -1.64 -4.56
N LYS A 144 28.16 -1.12 -3.34
CA LYS A 144 28.93 0.02 -2.91
C LYS A 144 30.27 -0.41 -2.33
N LYS A 145 31.29 -0.37 -3.18
CA LYS A 145 32.69 -0.58 -2.78
C LYS A 145 33.12 0.47 -1.76
N LEU A 146 33.71 0.01 -0.67
CA LEU A 146 34.44 0.89 0.24
C LEU A 146 35.67 1.44 -0.49
N ASN A 147 36.00 2.71 -0.26
CA ASN A 147 37.19 3.34 -0.81
C ASN A 147 37.79 4.32 0.19
N GLU A 148 38.99 4.83 -0.14
CA GLU A 148 39.76 5.72 0.74
C GLU A 148 38.96 6.97 1.13
N GLN A 149 38.30 7.60 0.15
CA GLN A 149 37.49 8.80 0.38
C GLN A 149 36.32 8.53 1.33
N ALA A 150 35.67 7.37 1.23
CA ALA A 150 34.60 6.98 2.14
C ALA A 150 35.12 6.81 3.57
N ILE A 151 36.26 6.13 3.77
CA ILE A 151 36.89 5.97 5.08
C ILE A 151 37.26 7.31 5.70
N LYS A 152 37.92 8.19 4.93
CA LYS A 152 38.23 9.57 5.36
C LYS A 152 36.97 10.30 5.81
N SER A 153 35.89 10.20 5.03
CA SER A 153 34.62 10.86 5.34
C SER A 153 33.98 10.30 6.61
N TYR A 154 34.02 8.98 6.84
CA TYR A 154 33.51 8.38 8.07
C TYR A 154 34.30 8.81 9.29
N LEU A 155 35.63 8.78 9.22
CA LEU A 155 36.50 9.15 10.35
C LEU A 155 36.30 10.60 10.80
N GLN A 156 35.92 11.50 9.89
CA GLN A 156 35.59 12.89 10.23
C GLN A 156 34.33 13.04 11.07
N LEU A 157 33.45 12.03 11.14
CA LEU A 157 32.26 12.05 12.02
C LEU A 157 32.63 11.91 13.51
N GLY A 158 33.84 11.43 13.80
CA GLY A 158 34.33 11.17 15.14
C GLY A 158 33.94 9.78 15.68
N PRO A 159 34.41 9.46 16.90
CA PRO A 159 34.18 8.16 17.53
C PRO A 159 32.69 7.83 17.68
N GLY A 160 32.31 6.57 17.41
CA GLY A 160 30.93 6.09 17.48
C GLY A 160 30.10 6.36 16.23
N ALA A 161 30.10 7.60 15.71
CA ALA A 161 29.35 7.94 14.49
C ALA A 161 29.98 7.34 13.22
N CYS A 162 31.31 7.24 13.16
CA CYS A 162 32.01 6.66 12.00
C CYS A 162 31.65 5.18 11.77
N GLY A 163 31.62 4.38 12.84
CA GLY A 163 31.27 2.96 12.77
C GLY A 163 29.80 2.75 12.37
N LYS A 164 28.89 3.57 12.91
CA LYS A 164 27.47 3.55 12.52
C LYS A 164 27.26 3.97 11.06
N ALA A 165 28.00 4.94 10.56
CA ALA A 165 27.94 5.34 9.15
C ALA A 165 28.39 4.19 8.23
N LEU A 166 29.51 3.52 8.54
CA LEU A 166 29.95 2.34 7.80
C LEU A 166 28.89 1.23 7.88
N PHE A 167 28.34 0.98 9.07
CA PHE A 167 27.26 0.02 9.27
C PHE A 167 26.06 0.30 8.34
N LEU A 168 25.54 1.53 8.33
CA LEU A 168 24.38 1.90 7.51
C LEU A 168 24.66 1.78 6.00
N ASP A 169 25.87 2.15 5.56
CA ASP A 169 26.30 1.93 4.18
C ASP A 169 26.40 0.43 3.85
N THR A 170 26.81 -0.41 4.81
CA THR A 170 26.91 -1.87 4.65
C THR A 170 25.56 -2.56 4.51
N VAL A 171 24.56 -2.13 5.28
CA VAL A 171 23.20 -2.68 5.19
C VAL A 171 22.42 -2.10 4.00
N GLY A 172 22.98 -1.10 3.29
CA GLY A 172 22.48 -0.62 2.01
C GLY A 172 21.68 0.69 2.06
N PHE A 173 21.75 1.49 3.13
CA PHE A 173 21.01 2.77 3.21
C PHE A 173 21.37 3.73 2.08
N ALA A 174 22.61 3.67 1.59
CA ALA A 174 23.05 4.50 0.48
C ALA A 174 22.62 3.99 -0.91
N GLU A 175 22.12 2.76 -1.01
CA GLU A 175 21.88 2.08 -2.29
C GLU A 175 20.38 2.08 -2.64
N LYS A 176 20.04 2.70 -3.79
CA LYS A 176 18.67 2.78 -4.28
C LYS A 176 18.07 1.39 -4.59
N THR A 177 18.90 0.41 -4.94
CA THR A 177 18.48 -0.94 -5.29
C THR A 177 18.19 -1.82 -4.07
N ILE A 178 18.74 -1.48 -2.90
CA ILE A 178 18.53 -2.24 -1.66
C ILE A 178 17.39 -1.64 -0.85
N MET A 179 17.46 -0.34 -0.53
CA MET A 179 16.47 0.36 0.31
C MET A 179 15.42 1.13 -0.51
N ALA A 180 15.18 0.68 -1.74
CA ALA A 180 14.32 1.33 -2.72
C ALA A 180 14.73 2.78 -3.09
N GLY A 181 14.45 3.12 -4.35
CA GLY A 181 14.79 4.40 -4.97
C GLY A 181 13.57 5.26 -5.26
N GLU A 182 13.76 6.17 -6.21
CA GLU A 182 12.62 6.85 -6.85
C GLU A 182 11.89 5.90 -7.81
N ASP A 183 12.66 5.05 -8.51
CA ASP A 183 12.16 3.98 -9.37
C ASP A 183 11.96 2.69 -8.57
N VAL A 184 10.70 2.38 -8.29
CA VAL A 184 10.28 1.22 -7.47
C VAL A 184 9.11 0.46 -8.10
N ALA A 185 8.66 0.86 -9.29
CA ALA A 185 7.44 0.33 -9.91
C ALA A 185 7.48 -1.20 -10.04
N GLY A 186 8.63 -1.77 -10.39
CA GLY A 186 8.80 -3.22 -10.58
C GLY A 186 8.82 -4.06 -9.30
N ILE A 187 8.96 -3.44 -8.12
CA ILE A 187 9.08 -4.17 -6.84
C ILE A 187 7.89 -3.95 -5.90
N LEU A 188 7.04 -2.95 -6.16
CA LEU A 188 5.85 -2.72 -5.37
C LEU A 188 4.82 -3.85 -5.56
N LYS A 189 4.24 -4.26 -4.44
CA LYS A 189 3.09 -5.19 -4.37
C LYS A 189 1.77 -4.45 -4.23
N PRO A 190 0.62 -5.08 -4.59
CA PRO A 190 -0.72 -4.52 -4.41
C PRO A 190 -0.96 -3.81 -3.08
N ARG A 191 -0.51 -4.39 -1.94
CA ARG A 191 -0.63 -3.78 -0.60
C ARG A 191 -0.13 -2.34 -0.49
N HIS A 192 0.95 -1.97 -1.18
CA HIS A 192 1.49 -0.60 -1.13
C HIS A 192 0.53 0.39 -1.77
N PHE A 193 -0.11 -0.03 -2.87
CA PHE A 193 -1.10 0.79 -3.56
C PHE A 193 -2.40 0.90 -2.76
N PHE A 194 -2.84 -0.15 -2.08
CA PHE A 194 -4.05 -0.08 -1.25
C PHE A 194 -3.90 0.93 -0.10
N LEU A 195 -2.77 0.92 0.61
CA LEU A 195 -2.49 1.91 1.66
C LEU A 195 -2.41 3.33 1.08
N ALA A 196 -1.73 3.50 -0.07
CA ALA A 196 -1.65 4.79 -0.75
C ALA A 196 -3.02 5.34 -1.17
N ARG A 197 -3.92 4.47 -1.67
CA ARG A 197 -5.28 4.85 -2.06
C ARG A 197 -6.12 5.26 -0.85
N LEU A 198 -6.06 4.50 0.25
CA LEU A 198 -6.72 4.87 1.51
C LEU A 198 -6.23 6.22 2.04
N ALA A 199 -4.92 6.50 1.91
CA ALA A 199 -4.35 7.79 2.28
C ALA A 199 -4.81 8.92 1.35
N ARG A 200 -4.92 8.66 0.03
CA ARG A 200 -5.40 9.63 -0.96
C ARG A 200 -6.90 9.92 -0.83
N GLU A 201 -7.69 8.97 -0.34
CA GLU A 201 -9.10 9.20 0.06
C GLU A 201 -9.24 10.03 1.35
N GLY A 202 -8.15 10.25 2.09
CA GLY A 202 -8.21 10.88 3.41
C GLY A 202 -8.76 9.98 4.51
N LEU A 203 -8.89 8.68 4.25
CA LEU A 203 -9.40 7.69 5.21
C LEU A 203 -8.31 7.19 6.16
N CYS A 204 -7.07 7.10 5.67
CA CYS A 204 -5.90 6.85 6.49
C CYS A 204 -4.77 7.83 6.14
N PRO A 205 -4.93 9.13 6.45
CA PRO A 205 -3.97 10.14 6.06
C PRO A 205 -2.65 10.02 6.83
N VAL A 206 -2.59 9.28 7.94
CA VAL A 206 -1.37 9.05 8.70
C VAL A 206 -1.07 7.55 8.76
N LEU A 207 0.15 7.18 8.38
CA LEU A 207 0.68 5.83 8.48
C LEU A 207 1.94 5.84 9.34
N LEU A 208 2.03 4.92 10.28
CA LEU A 208 3.22 4.68 11.10
C LEU A 208 4.01 3.49 10.53
N THR A 209 5.34 3.57 10.53
CA THR A 209 6.18 2.44 10.15
C THR A 209 7.54 2.45 10.84
N THR A 210 8.07 1.25 11.08
CA THR A 210 9.45 1.01 11.51
C THR A 210 10.40 0.77 10.32
N ASN A 211 9.88 0.79 9.09
CA ASN A 211 10.64 0.44 7.89
C ASN A 211 11.45 1.63 7.37
N PHE A 212 12.67 1.35 6.89
CA PHE A 212 13.59 2.37 6.39
C PHE A 212 13.49 2.59 4.88
N ASP A 213 13.07 1.56 4.14
CA ASP A 213 12.94 1.49 2.68
C ASP A 213 11.98 2.54 2.12
N LEU A 214 11.98 2.80 0.82
CA LEU A 214 11.07 3.77 0.17
C LEU A 214 9.86 3.17 -0.55
N LEU A 215 9.44 1.94 -0.21
CA LEU A 215 8.35 1.25 -0.93
C LEU A 215 6.99 1.91 -0.67
N LEU A 216 6.70 2.33 0.57
CA LEU A 216 5.48 3.04 0.91
C LEU A 216 5.39 4.38 0.17
N GLU A 217 6.47 5.17 0.16
CA GLU A 217 6.58 6.40 -0.63
C GLU A 217 6.40 6.13 -2.12
N GLY A 218 6.95 5.01 -2.61
CA GLY A 218 6.73 4.51 -3.95
C GLY A 218 5.25 4.34 -4.29
N GLY A 219 4.52 3.65 -3.42
CA GLY A 219 3.08 3.44 -3.58
C GLY A 219 2.31 4.76 -3.63
N TYR A 220 2.67 5.72 -2.79
CA TYR A 220 2.05 7.05 -2.76
C TYR A 220 2.34 7.83 -4.05
N ARG A 221 3.60 7.87 -4.50
CA ARG A 221 3.99 8.52 -5.77
C ARG A 221 3.27 7.93 -6.97
N LEU A 222 3.31 6.61 -7.13
CA LEU A 222 2.69 5.92 -8.26
C LEU A 222 1.15 5.95 -8.21
N SER A 223 0.57 6.12 -7.01
CA SER A 223 -0.85 6.40 -6.86
C SER A 223 -1.23 7.84 -7.20
N GLY A 224 -0.27 8.68 -7.57
CA GLY A 224 -0.43 10.05 -8.06
C GLY A 224 -0.35 11.15 -6.99
N MET A 225 0.24 10.84 -5.83
CA MET A 225 0.55 11.86 -4.80
C MET A 225 1.94 12.45 -5.03
N VAL A 226 2.07 13.74 -4.78
CA VAL A 226 3.34 14.48 -4.96
C VAL A 226 4.02 14.65 -3.61
N ARG A 227 5.35 14.60 -3.56
CA ARG A 227 6.06 14.89 -2.31
C ARG A 227 5.92 16.39 -2.01
N ARG A 228 5.60 16.76 -0.77
CA ARG A 228 5.52 18.18 -0.41
C ARG A 228 6.86 18.88 -0.71
N GLY A 229 6.79 20.01 -1.41
CA GLY A 229 7.95 20.83 -1.78
C GLY A 229 8.60 20.51 -3.13
N SER A 230 8.09 19.57 -3.92
CA SER A 230 8.71 19.18 -5.20
C SER A 230 8.15 19.88 -6.47
N GLU A 231 7.04 20.63 -6.42
CA GLU A 231 6.45 21.24 -7.62
C GLU A 231 5.87 22.66 -7.39
N PRO A 232 5.94 23.55 -8.41
CA PRO A 232 5.47 24.95 -8.33
C PRO A 232 3.95 25.14 -8.50
N GLN A 233 3.24 24.24 -9.18
CA GLN A 233 1.77 24.32 -9.27
C GLN A 233 1.11 22.93 -9.14
N PRO A 234 0.33 22.71 -8.07
CA PRO A 234 -0.23 21.40 -7.79
C PRO A 234 -1.65 21.17 -8.34
N PRO A 235 -2.04 19.89 -8.58
CA PRO A 235 -3.40 19.53 -8.97
C PRO A 235 -4.46 19.79 -7.87
N LYS A 236 -5.73 19.88 -8.27
CA LYS A 236 -6.89 20.25 -7.42
C LYS A 236 -7.43 19.07 -6.58
N HIS A 237 -6.57 18.37 -5.83
CA HIS A 237 -6.98 17.25 -4.94
C HIS A 237 -6.87 17.62 -3.46
N LEU A 238 -7.75 17.05 -2.61
CA LEU A 238 -7.73 17.29 -1.17
C LEU A 238 -6.44 16.75 -0.52
N TYR A 239 -6.10 15.49 -0.78
CA TYR A 239 -4.86 14.84 -0.34
C TYR A 239 -3.89 14.64 -1.51
N LYS A 240 -3.45 15.76 -2.09
CA LYS A 240 -2.48 15.77 -3.20
C LYS A 240 -1.05 15.45 -2.79
N TYR A 241 -0.69 15.75 -1.54
CA TYR A 241 0.68 15.65 -1.08
C TYR A 241 0.87 14.50 -0.11
N PHE A 242 2.08 13.99 -0.07
CA PHE A 242 2.56 13.24 1.08
C PHE A 242 3.85 13.83 1.63
N GLN A 243 4.05 13.62 2.93
CA GLN A 243 5.23 14.03 3.65
C GLN A 243 5.75 12.85 4.46
N VAL A 244 7.06 12.60 4.34
CA VAL A 244 7.76 11.61 5.16
C VAL A 244 8.26 12.33 6.39
N VAL A 245 7.92 11.82 7.57
CA VAL A 245 8.43 12.29 8.85
C VAL A 245 9.36 11.22 9.37
N GLY A 246 10.66 11.51 9.46
CA GLY A 246 11.66 10.54 9.94
C GLY A 246 12.58 11.09 11.02
N ASP A 247 12.33 12.31 11.49
CA ASP A 247 13.14 13.02 12.47
C ASP A 247 12.32 14.14 13.14
N PRO A 248 12.73 14.62 14.33
CA PRO A 248 12.00 15.65 15.07
C PRO A 248 11.85 16.96 14.28
N ASN A 249 12.88 17.40 13.55
CA ASN A 249 12.80 18.65 12.79
C ASN A 249 11.73 18.57 11.71
N THR A 250 11.67 17.44 11.00
CA THR A 250 10.62 17.21 10.01
C THR A 250 9.25 17.14 10.68
N PHE A 251 9.12 16.52 11.86
CA PHE A 251 7.84 16.46 12.58
C PHE A 251 7.31 17.85 12.95
N PHE A 252 8.12 18.69 13.61
CA PHE A 252 7.72 20.04 14.01
C PHE A 252 7.48 20.96 12.80
N ASN A 253 8.27 20.83 11.74
CA ASN A 253 8.06 21.59 10.49
C ASN A 253 6.88 21.07 9.64
N ALA A 254 6.53 19.78 9.76
CA ALA A 254 5.43 19.16 9.03
C ALA A 254 4.05 19.62 9.54
N GLY A 255 3.97 20.11 10.79
CA GLY A 255 2.74 20.43 11.54
C GLY A 255 1.74 21.39 10.88
N HIS A 256 2.07 21.97 9.72
CA HIS A 256 1.23 22.93 9.00
C HIS A 256 0.55 22.40 7.72
N GLY A 257 0.58 21.10 7.46
CA GLY A 257 0.00 20.52 6.25
C GLY A 257 -1.38 19.90 6.45
N HIS A 258 -2.46 20.66 6.66
CA HIS A 258 -3.84 20.15 6.80
C HIS A 258 -4.37 19.30 5.60
N ARG A 259 -3.54 19.08 4.57
CA ARG A 259 -3.87 18.45 3.28
C ARG A 259 -2.72 17.59 2.73
N ALA A 260 -1.91 17.02 3.62
CA ALA A 260 -0.84 16.09 3.26
C ALA A 260 -0.99 14.80 4.05
N SER A 261 -0.85 13.66 3.38
CA SER A 261 -0.78 12.38 4.07
C SER A 261 0.65 12.18 4.62
N LEU A 262 0.76 11.66 5.84
CA LEU A 262 2.00 11.50 6.56
C LEU A 262 2.44 10.02 6.54
N ILE A 263 3.68 9.78 6.17
CA ILE A 263 4.38 8.51 6.40
C ILE A 263 5.39 8.77 7.50
N VAL A 264 5.09 8.30 8.71
CA VAL A 264 5.91 8.54 9.90
C VAL A 264 6.80 7.33 10.15
N LYS A 265 8.09 7.52 9.95
CA LYS A 265 9.14 6.51 10.08
C LYS A 265 9.86 6.68 11.41
N ILE A 266 9.34 6.02 12.43
CA ILE A 266 9.81 6.21 13.81
C ILE A 266 11.23 5.66 14.07
N HIS A 267 11.80 4.89 13.14
CA HIS A 267 13.20 4.45 13.19
C HIS A 267 14.15 5.25 12.29
N GLY A 268 13.64 6.22 11.52
CA GLY A 268 14.41 6.94 10.51
C GLY A 268 14.18 6.46 9.08
N CYS A 269 14.92 7.02 8.12
CA CYS A 269 14.60 6.89 6.70
C CYS A 269 15.85 6.82 5.82
N ALA A 270 15.95 5.79 4.97
CA ALA A 270 17.07 5.62 4.04
C ALA A 270 17.22 6.79 3.05
N LYS A 271 16.12 7.50 2.72
CA LYS A 271 16.22 8.73 1.92
C LYS A 271 16.91 9.85 2.70
N HIS A 272 16.48 10.11 3.93
CA HIS A 272 17.06 11.18 4.74
C HIS A 272 18.55 10.92 4.95
N TYR A 273 18.93 9.69 5.25
CA TYR A 273 20.34 9.27 5.29
C TYR A 273 21.08 9.61 3.99
N ARG A 274 20.52 9.26 2.81
CA ARG A 274 21.13 9.60 1.52
C ARG A 274 21.26 11.09 1.28
N ASP A 275 20.27 11.87 1.68
CA ASP A 275 20.24 13.32 1.50
C ASP A 275 21.34 13.96 2.35
N VAL A 276 21.38 13.68 3.67
CA VAL A 276 22.45 14.22 4.53
C VAL A 276 23.81 13.71 4.08
N ARG A 277 23.91 12.43 3.67
CA ARG A 277 25.14 11.78 3.21
C ARG A 277 25.72 12.40 1.92
N LYS A 278 24.88 12.77 0.96
CA LYS A 278 25.34 13.36 -0.31
C LYS A 278 25.91 14.76 -0.12
N ASP A 279 25.41 15.49 0.87
CA ASP A 279 25.82 16.86 1.14
C ASP A 279 27.24 16.96 1.77
N HIS A 280 27.91 15.86 2.12
CA HIS A 280 29.24 15.87 2.76
C HIS A 280 30.42 16.28 1.90
N ALA A 281 30.23 16.43 0.59
CA ALA A 281 31.37 16.74 -0.26
C ALA A 281 32.02 18.11 0.06
N LEU A 282 31.37 19.05 0.77
CA LEU A 282 31.83 20.46 0.75
C LEU A 282 31.63 21.34 2.02
N SER A 283 31.11 20.89 3.18
CA SER A 283 31.05 21.78 4.38
C SER A 283 30.97 21.11 5.76
N ARG A 284 31.51 21.79 6.80
CA ARG A 284 31.39 21.41 8.24
C ARG A 284 29.94 21.28 8.70
N GLN A 285 29.05 22.12 8.18
CA GLN A 285 27.63 22.11 8.55
C GLN A 285 26.94 20.81 8.11
N ASN A 286 27.30 20.30 6.93
CA ASN A 286 26.73 19.05 6.44
C ASN A 286 27.19 17.87 7.29
N MET A 287 28.46 17.82 7.69
CA MET A 287 28.97 16.80 8.64
C MET A 287 28.22 16.78 9.97
N ILE A 288 27.86 17.96 10.51
CA ILE A 288 27.04 18.06 11.72
C ILE A 288 25.67 17.42 11.48
N ARG A 289 24.99 17.74 10.37
CA ARG A 289 23.68 17.18 10.02
C ARG A 289 23.69 15.65 9.92
N TRP A 290 24.71 15.06 9.32
CA TRP A 290 24.80 13.60 9.25
C TRP A 290 25.09 12.96 10.58
N ARG A 291 25.99 13.55 11.37
CA ARG A 291 26.22 13.08 12.73
C ARG A 291 24.96 13.17 13.59
N ASP A 292 24.15 14.22 13.41
CA ASP A 292 22.89 14.36 14.14
C ASP A 292 21.86 13.32 13.67
N TYR A 293 21.68 13.14 12.36
CA TYR A 293 20.85 12.05 11.83
C TYR A 293 21.29 10.66 12.34
N LEU A 294 22.60 10.42 12.43
CA LEU A 294 23.14 9.17 12.95
C LEU A 294 22.81 8.96 14.43
N LYS A 295 22.49 10.00 15.21
CA LYS A 295 21.98 9.83 16.58
C LYS A 295 20.50 9.48 16.58
N ASP A 296 19.74 10.04 15.64
CA ASP A 296 18.28 9.93 15.58
C ASP A 296 17.79 8.61 14.98
N VAL A 297 18.53 8.03 14.03
CA VAL A 297 18.14 6.75 13.40
C VAL A 297 18.26 5.59 14.38
N VAL A 298 17.23 4.74 14.47
CA VAL A 298 17.16 3.61 15.42
C VAL A 298 17.47 2.30 14.69
N TYR A 299 18.58 1.66 15.05
CA TYR A 299 19.02 0.40 14.44
C TYR A 299 19.75 -0.54 15.41
N THR A 300 20.21 -0.04 16.55
CA THR A 300 20.88 -0.84 17.59
C THR A 300 19.96 -1.11 18.79
N TYR A 301 20.34 -2.10 19.61
CA TYR A 301 19.62 -2.40 20.84
C TYR A 301 19.61 -1.21 21.83
N ARG A 302 20.72 -0.48 21.94
CA ARG A 302 20.79 0.71 22.82
C ARG A 302 19.86 1.83 22.34
N GLU A 303 19.81 2.04 21.02
CA GLU A 303 18.95 3.06 20.42
C GLU A 303 17.48 2.73 20.63
N ILE A 304 17.09 1.45 20.52
CA ILE A 304 15.69 1.08 20.75
C ILE A 304 15.30 1.26 22.21
N GLN A 305 16.20 0.96 23.16
CA GLN A 305 15.98 1.23 24.59
C GLN A 305 15.79 2.71 24.88
N ASN A 306 16.59 3.56 24.24
CA ASN A 306 16.52 5.01 24.37
C ASN A 306 15.50 5.66 23.44
N TRP A 307 14.73 4.88 22.65
CA TRP A 307 13.66 5.42 21.81
C TRP A 307 12.62 6.20 22.63
N ARG A 308 12.48 5.87 23.92
CA ARG A 308 11.63 6.60 24.86
C ARG A 308 12.09 8.03 25.14
N ASP A 309 13.37 8.33 24.93
CA ASP A 309 13.93 9.68 25.08
C ASP A 309 13.61 10.54 23.85
N ASP A 310 13.20 9.92 22.74
CA ASP A 310 12.69 10.61 21.56
C ASP A 310 11.23 11.04 21.78
N ALA A 311 11.08 12.14 22.54
CA ALA A 311 9.79 12.62 23.02
C ALA A 311 8.74 12.77 21.90
N TRP A 312 9.13 13.23 20.70
CA TRP A 312 8.15 13.43 19.62
C TRP A 312 7.58 12.09 19.13
N ALA A 313 8.40 11.07 18.90
CA ALA A 313 7.95 9.79 18.35
C ALA A 313 7.08 9.05 19.37
N ARG A 314 7.53 8.99 20.63
CA ARG A 314 6.80 8.39 21.74
C ARG A 314 5.46 9.09 21.97
N ASP A 315 5.45 10.41 22.08
CA ASP A 315 4.23 11.17 22.39
C ASP A 315 3.26 11.15 21.21
N PHE A 316 3.79 11.17 19.97
CA PHE A 316 2.98 11.00 18.77
C PHE A 316 2.32 9.64 18.71
N VAL A 317 3.09 8.55 18.88
CA VAL A 317 2.55 7.17 18.91
C VAL A 317 1.50 7.03 20.02
N SER A 318 1.81 7.49 21.23
CA SER A 318 0.88 7.45 22.37
C SER A 318 -0.41 8.23 22.10
N THR A 319 -0.30 9.41 21.47
CA THR A 319 -1.48 10.19 21.06
C THR A 319 -2.30 9.43 20.01
N LYS A 320 -1.66 8.79 19.04
CA LYS A 320 -2.35 8.00 18.01
C LYS A 320 -3.08 6.80 18.59
N ILE A 321 -2.46 6.06 19.52
CA ILE A 321 -3.11 4.94 20.21
C ILE A 321 -4.37 5.38 20.96
N ARG A 322 -4.35 6.57 21.60
CA ARG A 322 -5.51 7.09 22.34
C ARG A 322 -6.65 7.57 21.43
N THR A 323 -6.35 7.90 20.17
CA THR A 323 -7.29 8.61 19.27
C THR A 323 -7.71 7.79 18.05
N HIS A 324 -7.04 6.68 17.77
CA HIS A 324 -7.25 5.87 16.57
C HIS A 324 -7.29 4.37 16.93
N ASP A 325 -7.95 3.61 16.07
CA ASP A 325 -7.92 2.15 16.10
C ASP A 325 -6.67 1.67 15.34
N ILE A 326 -5.73 1.03 16.03
CA ILE A 326 -4.43 0.68 15.43
C ILE A 326 -4.53 -0.64 14.64
N VAL A 327 -3.99 -0.65 13.43
CA VAL A 327 -3.97 -1.80 12.52
C VAL A 327 -2.53 -2.25 12.30
N PHE A 328 -2.12 -3.31 12.99
CA PHE A 328 -0.77 -3.87 12.89
C PHE A 328 -0.65 -4.81 11.70
N ILE A 329 0.32 -4.55 10.81
CA ILE A 329 0.64 -5.43 9.67
C ILE A 329 2.15 -5.61 9.55
N GLY A 330 2.60 -6.86 9.51
CA GLY A 330 4.03 -7.18 9.42
C GLY A 330 4.84 -6.84 10.68
N TYR A 331 4.15 -6.49 11.78
CA TYR A 331 4.75 -6.24 13.08
C TYR A 331 4.79 -7.54 13.88
N SER A 332 5.97 -7.93 14.35
CA SER A 332 6.18 -9.20 15.05
C SER A 332 6.24 -9.08 16.58
N GLY A 333 6.26 -7.85 17.11
CA GLY A 333 6.54 -7.60 18.53
C GLY A 333 8.00 -7.82 18.93
N MET A 334 8.90 -8.11 17.98
CA MET A 334 10.35 -8.26 18.23
C MET A 334 11.05 -6.95 18.60
N ASP A 335 10.32 -5.84 18.53
CA ASP A 335 10.71 -4.55 19.08
C ASP A 335 10.09 -4.41 20.47
N PRO A 336 10.82 -4.78 21.54
CA PRO A 336 10.24 -4.86 22.87
C PRO A 336 9.84 -3.49 23.41
N VAL A 337 10.53 -2.42 23.03
CA VAL A 337 10.30 -1.09 23.58
C VAL A 337 9.04 -0.47 22.97
N ILE A 338 8.87 -0.61 21.66
CA ILE A 338 7.66 -0.16 20.99
C ILE A 338 6.46 -1.03 21.41
N HIS A 339 6.64 -2.35 21.52
CA HIS A 339 5.58 -3.25 22.01
C HIS A 339 5.10 -2.84 23.40
N ASP A 340 6.03 -2.59 24.32
CA ASP A 340 5.72 -2.17 25.68
C ASP A 340 5.05 -0.79 25.73
N THR A 341 5.40 0.10 24.81
CA THR A 341 4.74 1.42 24.66
C THR A 341 3.27 1.24 24.30
N PHE A 342 2.95 0.41 23.31
CA PHE A 342 1.56 0.11 22.95
C PHE A 342 0.77 -0.46 24.13
N ARG A 343 1.34 -1.47 24.79
CA ARG A 343 0.72 -2.11 25.96
C ARG A 343 0.47 -1.12 27.09
N THR A 344 1.48 -0.32 27.44
CA THR A 344 1.40 0.66 28.53
C THR A 344 0.31 1.70 28.28
N VAL A 345 0.19 2.21 27.05
CA VAL A 345 -0.85 3.20 26.71
C VAL A 345 -2.25 2.57 26.80
N TYR A 346 -2.43 1.32 26.36
CA TYR A 346 -3.71 0.63 26.54
C TYR A 346 -4.06 0.38 28.01
N GLU A 347 -3.08 -0.02 28.82
CA GLU A 347 -3.27 -0.20 30.27
C GLU A 347 -3.61 1.13 30.97
N GLU A 348 -2.98 2.23 30.55
CA GLU A 348 -3.32 3.59 31.00
C GLU A 348 -4.77 3.94 30.64
N MET A 349 -5.16 3.74 29.37
CA MET A 349 -6.53 3.99 28.91
C MET A 349 -7.56 3.17 29.70
N GLN A 350 -7.24 1.92 30.02
CA GLN A 350 -8.08 1.07 30.86
C GLN A 350 -8.26 1.67 32.27
N ARG A 351 -7.19 2.15 32.91
CA ARG A 351 -7.24 2.73 34.26
C ARG A 351 -8.00 4.05 34.31
N GLN A 352 -7.93 4.86 33.25
CA GLN A 352 -8.60 6.16 33.17
C GLN A 352 -10.10 6.05 32.87
N ARG A 353 -10.58 4.91 32.37
CA ARG A 353 -12.00 4.72 32.11
C ARG A 353 -12.77 4.48 33.40
N ILE A 354 -13.53 5.50 33.81
CA ILE A 354 -14.64 5.34 34.74
C ILE A 354 -15.69 4.47 34.01
N PRO A 355 -16.11 3.32 34.56
CA PRO A 355 -17.16 2.51 33.95
C PRO A 355 -18.41 3.41 33.80
N PRO A 356 -18.90 3.66 32.58
CA PRO A 356 -20.08 4.49 32.42
C PRO A 356 -21.26 3.77 33.09
N SER A 357 -21.92 4.43 34.05
CA SER A 357 -23.05 3.83 34.78
C SER A 357 -24.31 3.66 33.92
N ALA A 358 -24.30 4.10 32.65
CA ALA A 358 -25.50 4.07 31.79
C ALA A 358 -25.25 3.98 30.26
N SER A 359 -24.00 4.04 29.78
CA SER A 359 -23.73 3.96 28.33
C SER A 359 -23.44 2.51 27.92
N PRO A 360 -24.00 2.02 26.80
CA PRO A 360 -23.66 0.69 26.30
C PRO A 360 -22.16 0.62 26.04
N LEU A 361 -21.51 -0.40 26.61
CA LEU A 361 -20.09 -0.64 26.42
C LEU A 361 -19.78 -0.77 24.92
N PRO A 362 -18.67 -0.19 24.43
CA PRO A 362 -18.19 -0.44 23.07
C PRO A 362 -18.15 -1.94 22.80
N LYS A 363 -18.72 -2.38 21.68
CA LYS A 363 -18.81 -3.81 21.35
C LYS A 363 -17.50 -4.40 20.83
N ASP A 364 -16.58 -3.55 20.38
CA ASP A 364 -15.40 -3.94 19.61
C ASP A 364 -14.10 -3.32 20.15
N ALA A 365 -12.98 -4.04 19.97
CA ALA A 365 -11.65 -3.58 20.37
C ALA A 365 -11.09 -2.53 19.39
N SER A 366 -10.34 -1.55 19.88
CA SER A 366 -9.70 -0.48 19.09
C SER A 366 -8.36 -0.91 18.47
N CYS A 367 -8.23 -2.19 18.10
CA CYS A 367 -6.99 -2.74 17.56
C CYS A 367 -7.28 -3.92 16.64
N TYR A 368 -6.51 -4.02 15.56
CA TYR A 368 -6.49 -5.12 14.60
C TYR A 368 -5.06 -5.61 14.42
N HIS A 369 -4.87 -6.92 14.25
CA HIS A 369 -3.56 -7.50 14.02
C HIS A 369 -3.63 -8.49 12.87
N PHE A 370 -2.76 -8.30 11.88
CA PHE A 370 -2.64 -9.18 10.72
C PHE A 370 -1.47 -10.13 10.94
N ASP A 371 -1.69 -11.43 10.87
CA ASP A 371 -0.61 -12.41 10.99
C ASP A 371 -0.79 -13.65 10.10
N ILE A 372 0.28 -14.40 9.93
CA ILE A 372 0.32 -15.63 9.16
C ILE A 372 -0.48 -16.70 9.89
N LYS A 373 -1.45 -17.29 9.21
CA LYS A 373 -2.29 -18.39 9.69
C LYS A 373 -1.42 -19.55 10.18
N GLY A 374 -1.77 -20.09 11.35
CA GLY A 374 -1.03 -21.16 12.01
C GLY A 374 0.17 -20.68 12.83
N LYS A 375 0.55 -19.41 12.74
CA LYS A 375 1.39 -18.77 13.76
C LYS A 375 0.48 -18.24 14.86
N SER A 376 0.86 -18.49 16.11
CA SER A 376 0.23 -17.86 17.27
C SER A 376 1.09 -16.66 17.66
N PRO A 377 0.73 -15.43 17.26
CA PRO A 377 1.51 -14.27 17.62
C PRO A 377 1.26 -13.95 19.09
N PHE A 378 2.13 -14.44 19.98
CA PHE A 378 2.05 -14.13 21.40
C PHE A 378 1.92 -12.60 21.60
N TYR A 379 2.85 -11.82 21.04
CA TYR A 379 2.84 -10.36 21.17
C TYR A 379 1.61 -9.70 20.51
N GLY A 380 1.20 -10.16 19.33
CA GLY A 380 0.00 -9.63 18.65
C GLY A 380 -1.27 -9.86 19.46
N MET A 381 -1.40 -11.05 20.05
CA MET A 381 -2.52 -11.39 20.93
C MET A 381 -2.52 -10.59 22.23
N GLU A 382 -1.36 -10.33 22.82
CA GLU A 382 -1.25 -9.48 24.01
C GLU A 382 -1.69 -8.04 23.72
N LEU A 383 -1.32 -7.48 22.55
CA LEU A 383 -1.81 -6.15 22.13
C LEU A 383 -3.32 -6.13 21.92
N LEU A 384 -3.87 -7.13 21.25
CA LEU A 384 -5.32 -7.24 21.02
C LEU A 384 -6.10 -7.34 22.34
N LYS A 385 -5.61 -8.13 23.30
CA LYS A 385 -6.21 -8.24 24.64
C LYS A 385 -6.09 -6.93 25.42
N ALA A 386 -4.93 -6.29 25.40
CA ALA A 386 -4.73 -5.00 26.05
C ALA A 386 -5.69 -3.93 25.49
N ALA A 387 -5.83 -3.85 24.17
CA ALA A 387 -6.78 -2.95 23.52
C ALA A 387 -8.24 -3.28 23.86
N SER A 388 -8.62 -4.57 23.89
CA SER A 388 -9.96 -5.00 24.32
C SER A 388 -10.27 -4.58 25.76
N ARG A 389 -9.32 -4.76 26.68
CA ARG A 389 -9.45 -4.34 28.07
C ARG A 389 -9.53 -2.81 28.21
N ALA A 390 -8.75 -2.08 27.43
CA ALA A 390 -8.85 -0.62 27.33
C ALA A 390 -10.23 -0.18 26.83
N GLN A 391 -10.94 -1.04 26.10
CA GLN A 391 -12.31 -0.81 25.64
C GLN A 391 -13.41 -1.36 26.58
N CYS A 392 -13.04 -1.97 27.70
CA CYS A 392 -13.94 -2.67 28.63
C CYS A 392 -14.72 -3.82 27.96
N VAL A 393 -14.16 -4.44 26.92
CA VAL A 393 -14.73 -5.65 26.29
C VAL A 393 -14.59 -6.82 27.26
N PRO A 394 -15.66 -7.58 27.57
CA PRO A 394 -15.60 -8.65 28.57
C PRO A 394 -14.59 -9.77 28.23
N ASP A 395 -13.78 -10.16 29.22
CA ASP A 395 -12.74 -11.20 29.09
C ASP A 395 -13.28 -12.56 28.61
N LYS A 396 -14.57 -12.86 28.84
CA LYS A 396 -15.23 -14.11 28.39
C LYS A 396 -15.21 -14.30 26.86
N LYS A 397 -14.90 -13.25 26.08
CA LYS A 397 -14.73 -13.32 24.61
C LYS A 397 -13.27 -13.47 24.17
N LEU A 398 -12.31 -13.52 25.10
CA LEU A 398 -10.87 -13.54 24.81
C LEU A 398 -10.32 -14.95 25.06
N GLU A 399 -10.66 -15.90 24.19
CA GLU A 399 -10.13 -17.27 24.27
C GLU A 399 -8.61 -17.30 24.07
N LEU A 400 -7.96 -18.35 24.60
CA LEU A 400 -6.52 -18.59 24.39
C LEU A 400 -6.24 -18.94 22.92
N GLY A 401 -5.88 -17.92 22.14
CA GLY A 401 -5.39 -18.07 20.77
C GLY A 401 -6.31 -17.59 19.66
N THR A 402 -7.50 -17.05 20.00
CA THR A 402 -8.40 -16.42 19.04
C THR A 402 -8.79 -15.02 19.52
N HIS A 403 -9.02 -14.11 18.57
CA HIS A 403 -9.52 -12.77 18.85
C HIS A 403 -10.35 -12.31 17.65
N PRO A 404 -11.49 -11.63 17.86
CA PRO A 404 -12.35 -11.20 16.75
C PRO A 404 -11.64 -10.25 15.77
N ASN A 405 -10.62 -9.52 16.20
CA ASN A 405 -9.82 -8.62 15.35
C ASN A 405 -8.42 -9.18 14.99
N LEU A 406 -8.16 -10.47 15.20
CA LEU A 406 -7.00 -11.14 14.61
C LEU A 406 -7.36 -11.54 13.18
N VAL A 407 -6.70 -10.94 12.21
CA VAL A 407 -6.88 -11.23 10.79
C VAL A 407 -5.77 -12.17 10.34
N GLN A 408 -6.13 -13.34 9.83
CA GLN A 408 -5.16 -14.36 9.42
C GLN A 408 -5.04 -14.47 7.90
N PHE A 409 -3.81 -14.66 7.40
CA PHE A 409 -3.53 -14.86 5.98
C PHE A 409 -2.43 -15.91 5.77
N HIS A 410 -2.30 -16.47 4.57
CA HIS A 410 -1.25 -17.42 4.23
C HIS A 410 0.03 -16.71 3.74
N SER A 411 1.18 -17.28 4.08
CA SER A 411 2.47 -16.82 3.53
C SER A 411 2.51 -17.03 2.02
N LYS A 412 3.10 -16.08 1.28
CA LYS A 412 3.32 -16.22 -0.17
C LYS A 412 4.26 -17.35 -0.57
N SER A 413 5.03 -17.90 0.37
CA SER A 413 5.76 -19.15 0.16
C SER A 413 4.85 -20.35 -0.11
N SER A 414 3.54 -20.20 0.13
CA SER A 414 2.51 -21.20 -0.12
C SER A 414 1.47 -20.66 -1.12
N PRO A 415 1.83 -20.42 -2.39
CA PRO A 415 0.96 -19.72 -3.36
C PRO A 415 -0.35 -20.48 -3.68
N ALA A 416 -0.39 -21.78 -3.43
CA ALA A 416 -1.61 -22.58 -3.57
C ALA A 416 -2.68 -22.24 -2.51
N ARG A 417 -2.28 -21.61 -1.40
CA ARG A 417 -3.16 -21.27 -0.29
C ARG A 417 -3.78 -19.89 -0.45
N PHE A 418 -4.99 -19.70 0.06
CA PHE A 418 -5.79 -18.48 -0.02
C PHE A 418 -6.39 -18.14 1.36
N PRO A 419 -6.36 -16.87 1.79
CA PRO A 419 -5.90 -15.67 1.09
C PRO A 419 -4.46 -15.32 1.53
N ASP A 420 -3.69 -14.65 0.68
CA ASP A 420 -2.43 -14.02 1.10
C ASP A 420 -2.65 -12.58 1.62
N LEU A 421 -1.58 -11.92 2.10
CA LEU A 421 -1.68 -10.55 2.63
C LEU A 421 -2.18 -9.52 1.60
N ASP A 422 -1.80 -9.66 0.32
CA ASP A 422 -2.28 -8.74 -0.72
C ASP A 422 -3.77 -8.92 -0.95
N GLU A 423 -4.25 -10.17 -0.93
CA GLU A 423 -5.65 -10.54 -1.11
C GLU A 423 -6.54 -10.04 0.04
N VAL A 424 -6.07 -10.14 1.28
CA VAL A 424 -6.76 -9.58 2.45
C VAL A 424 -6.85 -8.06 2.39
N LEU A 425 -5.75 -7.37 2.03
CA LEU A 425 -5.76 -5.92 1.89
C LEU A 425 -6.57 -5.43 0.69
N GLN A 426 -6.58 -6.20 -0.40
CA GLN A 426 -7.46 -6.00 -1.56
C GLN A 426 -8.92 -6.02 -1.14
N TRP A 427 -9.35 -7.04 -0.38
CA TRP A 427 -10.72 -7.09 0.14
C TRP A 427 -11.02 -5.92 1.07
N THR A 428 -10.12 -5.62 2.01
CA THR A 428 -10.28 -4.50 2.97
C THR A 428 -10.47 -3.18 2.22
N PHE A 429 -9.64 -2.91 1.21
CA PHE A 429 -9.76 -1.72 0.37
C PHE A 429 -11.09 -1.72 -0.40
N HIS A 430 -11.44 -2.84 -1.05
CA HIS A 430 -12.70 -2.97 -1.78
C HIS A 430 -13.90 -2.63 -0.90
N ARG A 431 -13.98 -3.21 0.30
CA ARG A 431 -15.09 -2.96 1.24
C ARG A 431 -15.13 -1.52 1.74
N THR A 432 -13.97 -0.96 2.07
CA THR A 432 -13.86 0.47 2.44
C THR A 432 -14.36 1.37 1.30
N PHE A 433 -13.95 1.07 0.06
CA PHE A 433 -14.37 1.79 -1.13
C PHE A 433 -15.88 1.67 -1.38
N ARG A 434 -16.45 0.47 -1.22
CA ARG A 434 -17.90 0.23 -1.36
C ARG A 434 -18.73 0.99 -0.33
N PHE A 435 -18.32 1.00 0.93
CA PHE A 435 -18.98 1.79 1.97
C PHE A 435 -18.93 3.28 1.66
N ARG A 436 -17.79 3.79 1.17
CA ARG A 436 -17.69 5.17 0.74
C ARG A 436 -18.58 5.49 -0.47
N GLN A 437 -18.65 4.58 -1.45
CA GLN A 437 -19.57 4.68 -2.58
C GLN A 437 -21.03 4.73 -2.11
N ARG A 438 -21.41 3.96 -1.09
CA ARG A 438 -22.77 3.93 -0.53
C ARG A 438 -23.15 5.29 0.09
N GLU A 439 -22.24 5.88 0.87
CA GLU A 439 -22.43 7.22 1.44
C GLU A 439 -22.61 8.27 0.35
N LEU A 440 -21.70 8.28 -0.63
CA LEU A 440 -21.74 9.24 -1.73
C LEU A 440 -22.95 9.05 -2.62
N LEU A 441 -23.37 7.81 -2.88
CA LEU A 441 -24.59 7.53 -3.63
C LEU A 441 -25.81 8.11 -2.90
N ARG A 442 -25.94 7.90 -1.59
CA ARG A 442 -27.02 8.45 -0.78
C ARG A 442 -27.06 9.98 -0.83
N ASP A 443 -25.89 10.61 -0.73
CA ASP A 443 -25.80 12.07 -0.62
C ASP A 443 -25.87 12.78 -1.98
N GLN A 444 -25.44 12.12 -3.07
CA GLN A 444 -25.18 12.77 -4.35
C GLN A 444 -26.06 12.28 -5.51
N LEU A 445 -26.79 11.16 -5.36
CA LEU A 445 -27.57 10.60 -6.47
C LEU A 445 -28.64 11.56 -6.99
N GLU A 446 -29.31 12.30 -6.10
CA GLU A 446 -30.32 13.26 -6.54
C GLU A 446 -29.69 14.39 -7.36
N THR A 447 -28.55 14.93 -6.90
CA THR A 447 -27.84 16.02 -7.59
C THR A 447 -27.34 15.56 -8.96
N VAL A 448 -26.69 14.41 -9.02
CA VAL A 448 -26.08 13.86 -10.23
C VAL A 448 -27.14 13.49 -11.27
N ALA A 449 -28.22 12.82 -10.85
CA ALA A 449 -29.31 12.45 -11.73
C ALA A 449 -30.06 13.68 -12.25
N SER A 450 -30.33 14.66 -11.38
CA SER A 450 -31.07 15.87 -11.79
C SER A 450 -30.32 16.69 -12.83
N ARG A 451 -28.98 16.76 -12.72
CA ARG A 451 -28.13 17.42 -13.73
C ARG A 451 -28.17 16.71 -15.08
N LEU A 452 -28.08 15.37 -15.07
CA LEU A 452 -28.08 14.57 -16.31
C LEU A 452 -29.47 14.52 -16.98
N LEU A 453 -30.55 14.55 -16.18
CA LEU A 453 -31.92 14.50 -16.67
C LEU A 453 -32.50 15.88 -17.03
N GLY A 454 -31.91 16.96 -16.52
CA GLY A 454 -32.48 18.31 -16.60
C GLY A 454 -33.75 18.50 -15.77
N ARG A 455 -34.08 17.55 -14.89
CA ARG A 455 -35.25 17.57 -13.99
C ARG A 455 -35.00 16.73 -12.74
N PRO A 456 -35.67 17.00 -11.61
CA PRO A 456 -35.57 16.17 -10.41
C PRO A 456 -35.88 14.70 -10.67
N ILE A 457 -35.10 13.80 -10.08
CA ILE A 457 -35.38 12.36 -10.06
C ILE A 457 -36.47 12.04 -9.03
N SER A 458 -37.32 11.04 -9.29
CA SER A 458 -38.33 10.63 -8.30
C SER A 458 -37.68 9.96 -7.09
N ALA A 459 -38.29 10.14 -5.91
CA ALA A 459 -37.84 9.50 -4.67
C ALA A 459 -37.81 7.97 -4.79
N SER A 460 -38.72 7.38 -5.56
CA SER A 460 -38.75 5.93 -5.80
C SER A 460 -37.54 5.42 -6.57
N TRP A 461 -37.08 6.12 -7.61
CA TRP A 461 -35.87 5.74 -8.33
C TRP A 461 -34.64 5.83 -7.43
N HIS A 462 -34.54 6.90 -6.64
CA HIS A 462 -33.44 7.08 -5.68
C HIS A 462 -33.40 5.89 -4.70
N GLN A 463 -34.53 5.58 -4.05
CA GLN A 463 -34.63 4.47 -3.10
C GLN A 463 -34.33 3.11 -3.74
N ASN A 464 -34.80 2.86 -4.96
CA ASN A 464 -34.54 1.61 -5.65
C ASN A 464 -33.07 1.44 -6.02
N ILE A 465 -32.40 2.49 -6.50
CA ILE A 465 -30.96 2.43 -6.83
C ILE A 465 -30.14 2.14 -5.56
N LEU A 466 -30.48 2.78 -4.44
CA LEU A 466 -29.84 2.51 -3.14
C LEU A 466 -30.07 1.07 -2.69
N LYS A 467 -31.32 0.59 -2.75
CA LYS A 467 -31.68 -0.80 -2.40
C LYS A 467 -30.92 -1.80 -3.28
N ASN A 468 -30.80 -1.52 -4.57
CA ASN A 468 -30.05 -2.36 -5.50
C ASN A 468 -28.56 -2.36 -5.13
N PHE A 469 -27.97 -1.21 -4.84
CA PHE A 469 -26.58 -1.18 -4.41
C PHE A 469 -26.36 -1.97 -3.11
N ASP A 470 -27.27 -1.83 -2.14
CA ASP A 470 -27.22 -2.62 -0.90
C ASP A 470 -27.31 -4.12 -1.17
N ALA A 471 -28.22 -4.56 -2.05
CA ALA A 471 -28.32 -5.96 -2.46
C ALA A 471 -27.03 -6.48 -3.14
N LEU A 472 -26.34 -5.62 -3.91
CA LEU A 472 -25.03 -5.96 -4.48
C LEU A 472 -23.98 -6.12 -3.39
N LEU A 473 -23.93 -5.23 -2.39
CA LEU A 473 -22.98 -5.33 -1.29
C LEU A 473 -23.20 -6.59 -0.44
N ASP A 474 -24.45 -6.94 -0.19
CA ASP A 474 -24.82 -8.16 0.54
C ASP A 474 -24.45 -9.41 -0.26
N ALA A 475 -24.68 -9.41 -1.58
CA ALA A 475 -24.26 -10.51 -2.44
C ALA A 475 -22.73 -10.71 -2.47
N GLU A 476 -21.96 -9.61 -2.48
CA GLU A 476 -20.49 -9.67 -2.39
C GLU A 476 -20.02 -10.28 -1.06
N VAL A 477 -20.63 -9.89 0.08
CA VAL A 477 -20.30 -10.46 1.41
C VAL A 477 -20.71 -11.92 1.52
N ASN A 478 -21.91 -12.27 1.05
CA ASN A 478 -22.39 -13.65 1.03
C ASN A 478 -21.53 -14.55 0.12
N ALA A 479 -20.98 -14.00 -0.97
CA ALA A 479 -20.00 -14.74 -1.77
C ALA A 479 -18.70 -14.97 -0.99
N ALA A 480 -18.19 -13.93 -0.32
CA ALA A 480 -16.96 -14.01 0.46
C ALA A 480 -17.08 -14.92 1.70
N SER A 481 -18.25 -14.98 2.33
CA SER A 481 -18.50 -15.88 3.47
C SER A 481 -18.35 -17.36 3.10
N ASN A 482 -18.54 -17.69 1.82
CA ASN A 482 -18.42 -19.04 1.26
C ASN A 482 -17.05 -19.33 0.63
N TRP A 483 -16.09 -18.39 0.73
CA TRP A 483 -14.74 -18.62 0.23
C TRP A 483 -13.92 -19.49 1.18
N ASP A 484 -13.16 -20.39 0.56
CA ASP A 484 -12.30 -21.40 1.17
C ASP A 484 -10.85 -21.26 0.69
N ASP A 485 -9.96 -22.04 1.30
CA ASP A 485 -8.53 -22.08 0.98
C ASP A 485 -8.25 -22.81 -0.36
N ASN A 486 -8.69 -22.19 -1.47
CA ASN A 486 -8.57 -22.74 -2.82
C ASN A 486 -8.50 -21.65 -3.91
N THR A 487 -8.10 -22.05 -5.13
CA THR A 487 -7.98 -21.14 -6.28
C THR A 487 -9.32 -20.57 -6.75
N ALA A 488 -10.43 -21.31 -6.62
CA ALA A 488 -11.75 -20.82 -7.03
C ALA A 488 -12.18 -19.59 -6.21
N SER A 489 -11.88 -19.60 -4.91
CA SER A 489 -12.14 -18.48 -3.99
C SER A 489 -11.28 -17.27 -4.29
N ARG A 490 -10.02 -17.48 -4.70
CA ARG A 490 -9.15 -16.43 -5.23
C ARG A 490 -9.72 -15.77 -6.48
N ASP A 491 -10.26 -16.56 -7.41
CA ASP A 491 -10.92 -16.00 -8.58
C ASP A 491 -12.22 -15.27 -8.19
N GLY A 492 -12.99 -15.79 -7.24
CA GLY A 492 -14.13 -15.11 -6.63
C GLY A 492 -13.76 -13.74 -6.06
N LEU A 493 -12.68 -13.64 -5.29
CA LEU A 493 -12.14 -12.38 -4.79
C LEU A 493 -11.81 -11.44 -5.94
N ARG A 494 -11.01 -11.90 -6.91
CA ARG A 494 -10.62 -11.08 -8.07
C ARG A 494 -11.83 -10.55 -8.83
N HIS A 495 -12.90 -11.33 -8.97
CA HIS A 495 -14.11 -10.91 -9.65
C HIS A 495 -14.87 -9.84 -8.86
N ALA A 496 -15.01 -10.02 -7.55
CA ALA A 496 -15.66 -9.06 -6.68
C ALA A 496 -14.90 -7.72 -6.66
N THR A 497 -13.58 -7.76 -6.43
CA THR A 497 -12.76 -6.55 -6.24
C THR A 497 -12.40 -5.84 -7.54
N ALA A 498 -12.47 -6.52 -8.69
CA ALA A 498 -12.15 -5.91 -9.99
C ALA A 498 -13.06 -4.71 -10.31
N TRP A 499 -14.26 -4.63 -9.73
CA TRP A 499 -15.11 -3.44 -9.89
C TRP A 499 -14.52 -2.21 -9.24
N SER A 500 -14.11 -2.30 -7.98
CA SER A 500 -13.50 -1.18 -7.28
C SER A 500 -12.09 -0.89 -7.80
N GLU A 501 -11.27 -1.93 -8.01
CA GLU A 501 -9.86 -1.77 -8.36
C GLU A 501 -9.57 -1.44 -9.82
N ARG A 502 -10.43 -1.89 -10.73
CA ARG A 502 -10.19 -1.74 -12.17
C ARG A 502 -11.26 -0.88 -12.79
N PHE A 503 -12.52 -1.29 -12.70
CA PHE A 503 -13.59 -0.57 -13.41
C PHE A 503 -13.81 0.84 -12.86
N GLN A 504 -14.22 0.97 -11.60
CA GLN A 504 -14.55 2.25 -10.96
C GLN A 504 -13.33 3.16 -10.88
N ARG A 505 -12.17 2.63 -10.48
CA ARG A 505 -10.92 3.40 -10.45
C ARG A 505 -10.57 4.03 -11.80
N LEU A 506 -10.59 3.24 -12.88
CA LEU A 506 -10.30 3.76 -14.21
C LEU A 506 -11.41 4.71 -14.69
N LEU A 507 -12.66 4.44 -14.32
CA LEU A 507 -13.81 5.26 -14.74
C LEU A 507 -13.73 6.65 -14.12
N LEU A 508 -13.42 6.73 -12.83
CA LEU A 508 -13.18 7.99 -12.12
C LEU A 508 -11.99 8.76 -12.72
N ARG A 509 -10.92 8.05 -13.09
CA ARG A 509 -9.80 8.65 -13.82
C ARG A 509 -10.24 9.28 -15.12
N GLU A 510 -10.97 8.56 -15.97
CA GLU A 510 -11.44 9.13 -17.24
C GLU A 510 -12.40 10.30 -17.02
N PHE A 511 -13.30 10.23 -16.03
CA PHE A 511 -14.17 11.37 -15.70
C PHE A 511 -13.39 12.61 -15.25
N SER A 512 -12.38 12.43 -14.40
CA SER A 512 -11.53 13.52 -13.92
C SER A 512 -10.74 14.17 -15.07
N LEU A 513 -10.13 13.35 -15.94
CA LEU A 513 -9.39 13.83 -17.10
C LEU A 513 -10.27 14.62 -18.07
N LEU A 514 -11.49 14.15 -18.32
CA LEU A 514 -12.40 14.88 -19.19
C LEU A 514 -12.89 16.19 -18.59
N GLN A 515 -13.19 16.19 -17.29
CA GLN A 515 -13.57 17.42 -16.59
C GLN A 515 -12.43 18.45 -16.67
N GLN A 516 -11.18 17.99 -16.51
CA GLN A 516 -10.00 18.84 -16.64
C GLN A 516 -9.86 19.39 -18.07
N SER A 517 -9.91 18.54 -19.10
CA SER A 517 -9.83 18.96 -20.51
C SER A 517 -10.92 19.97 -20.86
N ALA A 518 -12.17 19.72 -20.44
CA ALA A 518 -13.28 20.64 -20.64
C ALA A 518 -13.04 22.00 -19.97
N SER A 519 -12.51 22.00 -18.73
CA SER A 519 -12.20 23.24 -18.01
C SER A 519 -11.06 24.05 -18.62
N GLN A 520 -10.15 23.40 -19.34
CA GLN A 520 -8.98 24.02 -19.98
C GLN A 520 -9.22 24.42 -21.44
N GLY A 521 -10.38 24.04 -22.03
CA GLY A 521 -10.64 24.23 -23.45
C GLY A 521 -9.70 23.44 -24.38
N SER A 522 -8.96 22.46 -23.84
CA SER A 522 -8.06 21.60 -24.62
C SER A 522 -8.84 20.38 -25.13
N SER A 523 -8.74 20.12 -26.43
CA SER A 523 -9.28 18.90 -27.05
C SER A 523 -8.41 17.66 -26.83
N SER A 524 -7.24 17.81 -26.22
CA SER A 524 -6.32 16.70 -25.93
C SER A 524 -6.32 16.37 -24.43
N THR A 525 -6.64 15.10 -24.11
CA THR A 525 -6.31 14.52 -22.80
C THR A 525 -4.86 14.06 -22.87
N PRO A 526 -3.97 14.49 -21.94
CA PRO A 526 -2.59 14.03 -21.95
C PRO A 526 -2.57 12.51 -21.73
N ASN A 527 -2.03 11.75 -22.69
CA ASN A 527 -1.81 10.31 -22.49
C ASN A 527 -0.88 10.03 -21.31
N GLU A 528 0.01 10.98 -21.02
CA GLU A 528 0.91 10.96 -19.86
C GLU A 528 0.13 10.83 -18.55
N ASP A 529 -1.11 11.33 -18.46
CA ASP A 529 -1.89 11.24 -17.23
C ASP A 529 -2.53 9.86 -16.98
N ARG A 530 -2.50 8.95 -17.96
CA ARG A 530 -3.13 7.61 -17.89
C ARG A 530 -2.19 6.53 -17.35
N PHE A 531 -1.38 6.85 -16.34
CA PHE A 531 -0.53 5.86 -15.67
C PHE A 531 -1.37 4.77 -14.97
N GLU A 532 -0.88 3.52 -15.01
CA GLU A 532 -1.60 2.33 -14.52
C GLU A 532 -2.02 2.43 -13.06
N HIS A 533 -1.17 3.01 -12.21
CA HIS A 533 -1.37 3.03 -10.77
C HIS A 533 -2.04 4.32 -10.26
N ARG A 534 -2.21 5.33 -11.12
CA ARG A 534 -2.90 6.58 -10.75
C ARG A 534 -4.29 6.27 -10.21
N TYR A 535 -4.65 6.98 -9.15
CA TYR A 535 -5.91 6.80 -8.43
C TYR A 535 -6.63 8.13 -8.29
N GLU A 536 -7.86 8.25 -8.79
CA GLU A 536 -8.68 9.43 -8.53
C GLU A 536 -9.59 9.17 -7.32
N PRO A 537 -9.45 9.95 -6.23
CA PRO A 537 -10.18 9.67 -5.00
C PRO A 537 -11.65 10.08 -5.11
N LEU A 538 -12.51 9.27 -4.51
CA LEU A 538 -13.95 9.48 -4.44
C LEU A 538 -14.30 10.81 -3.76
N ILE A 539 -13.55 11.18 -2.71
CA ILE A 539 -13.81 12.41 -1.94
C ILE A 539 -13.67 13.70 -2.77
N ASP A 540 -12.80 13.70 -3.79
CA ASP A 540 -12.62 14.85 -4.67
C ASP A 540 -13.68 14.91 -5.78
N HIS A 541 -14.29 13.77 -6.10
CA HIS A 541 -15.25 13.63 -7.20
C HIS A 541 -16.54 12.90 -6.77
N PRO A 542 -17.28 13.43 -5.78
CA PRO A 542 -18.39 12.70 -5.16
C PRO A 542 -19.56 12.44 -6.13
N LEU A 543 -19.81 13.34 -7.08
CA LEU A 543 -20.80 13.15 -8.15
C LEU A 543 -20.37 12.05 -9.13
N HIS A 544 -19.08 11.98 -9.47
CA HIS A 544 -18.55 10.95 -10.37
C HIS A 544 -18.63 9.56 -9.71
N ALA A 545 -18.36 9.50 -8.41
CA ALA A 545 -18.51 8.28 -7.62
C ALA A 545 -19.95 7.74 -7.65
N ALA A 546 -20.93 8.60 -7.35
CA ALA A 546 -22.34 8.21 -7.39
C ALA A 546 -22.77 7.76 -8.80
N TRP A 547 -22.36 8.49 -9.85
CA TRP A 547 -22.64 8.09 -11.23
C TRP A 547 -21.98 6.78 -11.63
N GLY A 548 -20.73 6.55 -11.21
CA GLY A 548 -20.03 5.30 -11.45
C GLY A 548 -20.77 4.09 -10.87
N VAL A 549 -21.39 4.23 -9.70
CA VAL A 549 -22.24 3.18 -9.11
C VAL A 549 -23.48 2.90 -9.97
N VAL A 550 -24.18 3.95 -10.43
CA VAL A 550 -25.33 3.79 -11.36
C VAL A 550 -24.91 3.03 -12.61
N MET A 551 -23.78 3.41 -13.22
CA MET A 551 -23.25 2.74 -14.40
C MET A 551 -22.93 1.26 -14.14
N GLU A 552 -22.33 0.94 -13.01
CA GLU A 552 -22.04 -0.46 -12.64
C GLU A 552 -23.32 -1.30 -12.49
N ILE A 553 -24.31 -0.82 -11.74
CA ILE A 553 -25.57 -1.57 -11.56
C ILE A 553 -26.27 -1.77 -12.90
N ALA A 554 -26.34 -0.70 -13.72
CA ALA A 554 -26.93 -0.77 -15.05
C ALA A 554 -26.23 -1.79 -15.95
N LEU A 555 -24.89 -1.74 -16.01
CA LEU A 555 -24.08 -2.67 -16.78
C LEU A 555 -24.30 -4.12 -16.35
N ARG A 556 -24.24 -4.40 -15.04
CA ARG A 556 -24.48 -5.74 -14.49
C ARG A 556 -25.84 -6.28 -14.92
N ARG A 557 -26.90 -5.47 -14.81
CA ARG A 557 -28.27 -5.85 -15.19
C ARG A 557 -28.45 -6.05 -16.68
N MET A 558 -27.88 -5.16 -17.50
CA MET A 558 -27.90 -5.32 -18.96
C MET A 558 -27.25 -6.63 -19.39
N ILE A 559 -26.09 -6.95 -18.81
CA ILE A 559 -25.40 -8.20 -19.11
C ILE A 559 -26.25 -9.38 -18.60
N ALA A 560 -26.82 -9.32 -17.39
CA ALA A 560 -27.65 -10.38 -16.81
C ALA A 560 -28.89 -10.70 -17.66
N HIS A 561 -29.54 -9.64 -18.14
CA HIS A 561 -30.66 -9.76 -19.06
C HIS A 561 -30.23 -10.43 -20.38
N ARG A 562 -29.05 -10.07 -20.93
CA ARG A 562 -28.52 -10.71 -22.14
C ARG A 562 -28.25 -12.21 -21.95
N GLN A 563 -27.84 -12.63 -20.75
CA GLN A 563 -27.68 -14.06 -20.45
C GLN A 563 -28.99 -14.77 -20.15
N LEU A 564 -30.14 -14.09 -20.24
CA LEU A 564 -31.45 -14.61 -19.85
C LEU A 564 -31.51 -15.00 -18.37
N ARG A 565 -30.78 -14.27 -17.52
CA ARG A 565 -30.73 -14.48 -16.05
C ARG A 565 -30.84 -13.15 -15.30
N PRO A 566 -31.92 -12.38 -15.48
CA PRO A 566 -32.05 -11.02 -14.94
C PRO A 566 -31.98 -10.98 -13.40
N ASP A 567 -32.32 -12.06 -12.72
CA ASP A 567 -32.25 -12.26 -11.27
C ASP A 567 -30.81 -12.41 -10.73
N GLN A 568 -29.85 -12.77 -11.60
CA GLN A 568 -28.46 -13.04 -11.23
C GLN A 568 -27.52 -11.83 -11.42
N TRP A 569 -28.06 -10.61 -11.53
CA TRP A 569 -27.25 -9.42 -11.83
C TRP A 569 -26.25 -9.05 -10.73
N THR A 570 -26.48 -9.48 -9.49
CA THR A 570 -25.53 -9.29 -8.37
C THR A 570 -24.43 -10.34 -8.33
N ASN A 571 -24.55 -11.44 -9.08
CA ASN A 571 -23.57 -12.53 -9.04
C ASN A 571 -22.24 -12.11 -9.68
N ASN A 572 -21.13 -12.55 -9.08
CA ASN A 572 -19.77 -12.33 -9.59
C ASN A 572 -19.30 -13.50 -10.49
N ASP A 573 -20.22 -14.05 -11.28
CA ASP A 573 -20.03 -15.24 -12.10
C ASP A 573 -19.10 -15.03 -13.31
N TYR A 574 -18.60 -16.13 -13.87
CA TYR A 574 -17.61 -16.20 -14.96
C TYR A 574 -17.98 -15.54 -16.31
N TRP A 575 -19.24 -15.11 -16.46
CA TRP A 575 -19.74 -14.58 -17.73
C TRP A 575 -19.43 -13.10 -17.93
N TRP A 576 -18.85 -12.40 -16.95
CA TRP A 576 -18.20 -11.12 -17.20
C TRP A 576 -17.28 -10.69 -16.05
N HIS A 577 -16.14 -10.07 -16.36
CA HIS A 577 -15.22 -9.51 -15.37
C HIS A 577 -14.56 -8.23 -15.90
N PRO A 578 -14.33 -7.20 -15.06
CA PRO A 578 -13.43 -6.13 -15.42
C PRO A 578 -12.06 -6.72 -15.78
N SER A 579 -11.58 -6.43 -16.98
CA SER A 579 -10.56 -7.25 -17.67
C SER A 579 -9.35 -7.57 -16.77
N ALA A 580 -8.86 -8.81 -16.90
CA ALA A 580 -7.84 -9.41 -16.03
C ALA A 580 -6.50 -8.66 -16.02
N ARG A 581 -6.21 -7.87 -17.08
CA ARG A 581 -4.96 -7.15 -17.22
C ARG A 581 -5.01 -5.86 -16.41
N THR A 582 -4.05 -5.70 -15.48
CA THR A 582 -3.93 -4.50 -14.64
C THR A 582 -3.57 -3.25 -15.44
N ASN A 583 -2.88 -3.42 -16.57
CA ASN A 583 -2.34 -2.34 -17.42
C ASN A 583 -3.34 -1.81 -18.46
N LEU A 584 -4.65 -1.97 -18.26
CA LEU A 584 -5.60 -1.45 -19.23
C LEU A 584 -5.61 0.09 -19.24
N PRO A 585 -5.54 0.72 -20.43
CA PRO A 585 -5.58 2.16 -20.54
C PRO A 585 -6.98 2.75 -20.32
N TYR A 586 -8.04 1.94 -20.28
CA TYR A 586 -9.44 2.41 -20.12
C TYR A 586 -10.27 1.43 -19.29
N PRO A 587 -11.38 1.89 -18.67
CA PRO A 587 -12.36 1.01 -18.03
C PRO A 587 -12.85 -0.03 -19.03
N GLY A 588 -12.71 -1.32 -18.69
CA GLY A 588 -13.05 -2.40 -19.60
C GLY A 588 -13.65 -3.60 -18.88
N LEU A 589 -14.68 -4.19 -19.49
CA LEU A 589 -15.34 -5.41 -19.08
C LEU A 589 -15.09 -6.50 -20.13
N LYS A 590 -14.62 -7.67 -19.72
CA LYS A 590 -14.69 -8.89 -20.52
C LYS A 590 -16.04 -9.52 -20.25
N ILE A 591 -16.79 -9.89 -21.29
CA ILE A 591 -18.11 -10.52 -21.25
C ILE A 591 -17.97 -11.87 -21.96
N SER A 592 -18.12 -12.97 -21.24
CA SER A 592 -18.14 -14.33 -21.77
C SER A 592 -19.60 -14.76 -21.90
N VAL A 593 -20.11 -14.91 -23.12
CA VAL A 593 -21.47 -15.41 -23.36
C VAL A 593 -21.39 -16.92 -23.56
N SER A 594 -22.24 -17.70 -22.88
CA SER A 594 -22.20 -19.18 -22.95
C SER A 594 -22.35 -19.73 -24.37
N THR A 595 -22.97 -18.97 -25.27
CA THR A 595 -23.26 -19.36 -26.65
C THR A 595 -22.22 -18.86 -27.67
N SER A 596 -21.24 -18.03 -27.27
CA SER A 596 -20.23 -17.48 -28.18
C SER A 596 -18.86 -18.12 -27.93
N PRO A 597 -18.16 -18.61 -28.97
CA PRO A 597 -16.84 -19.20 -28.81
C PRO A 597 -15.75 -18.17 -28.45
N ALA A 598 -16.00 -16.87 -28.63
CA ALA A 598 -15.05 -15.80 -28.34
C ALA A 598 -15.59 -14.81 -27.29
N PRO A 599 -14.79 -14.41 -26.29
CA PRO A 599 -15.20 -13.41 -25.32
C PRO A 599 -15.38 -12.05 -26.00
N THR A 600 -16.32 -11.25 -25.49
CA THR A 600 -16.58 -9.88 -25.94
C THR A 600 -16.02 -8.90 -24.93
N PHE A 601 -15.18 -7.95 -25.35
CA PHE A 601 -14.60 -6.93 -24.48
C PHE A 601 -15.30 -5.60 -24.70
N LEU A 602 -15.95 -5.06 -23.68
CA LEU A 602 -16.54 -3.73 -23.66
C LEU A 602 -15.59 -2.72 -23.01
N PHE A 603 -15.10 -1.74 -23.76
CA PHE A 603 -14.35 -0.61 -23.23
C PHE A 603 -15.20 0.64 -23.20
N ILE A 604 -15.09 1.41 -22.12
CA ILE A 604 -15.75 2.71 -21.99
C ILE A 604 -14.69 3.77 -22.25
N VAL A 605 -14.90 4.56 -23.29
CA VAL A 605 -13.96 5.58 -23.74
C VAL A 605 -14.70 6.91 -23.82
N PRO A 606 -14.08 8.03 -23.43
CA PRO A 606 -14.69 9.32 -23.64
C PRO A 606 -14.91 9.68 -25.11
N GLN A 607 -15.99 10.41 -25.41
CA GLN A 607 -16.16 11.05 -26.71
C GLN A 607 -14.99 12.04 -26.96
N GLY A 608 -14.37 11.99 -28.14
CA GLY A 608 -13.25 12.86 -28.53
C GLY A 608 -11.86 12.20 -28.51
N VAL A 609 -11.70 11.00 -27.93
CA VAL A 609 -10.45 10.23 -28.05
C VAL A 609 -10.30 9.72 -29.50
N ARG A 610 -9.15 9.97 -30.14
CA ARG A 610 -8.87 9.47 -31.51
C ARG A 610 -8.82 7.94 -31.52
N LEU A 611 -9.84 7.33 -32.11
CA LEU A 611 -10.04 5.88 -32.07
C LEU A 611 -9.07 5.08 -32.95
N ALA A 612 -8.53 5.68 -34.02
CA ALA A 612 -7.70 4.98 -35.00
C ALA A 612 -6.41 4.38 -34.41
N GLY A 613 -5.80 5.03 -33.41
CA GLY A 613 -4.68 4.45 -32.64
C GLY A 613 -5.14 3.58 -31.48
N LEU A 614 -6.24 3.98 -30.83
CA LEU A 614 -6.79 3.30 -29.67
C LEU A 614 -7.24 1.87 -29.98
N LEU A 615 -7.91 1.64 -31.12
CA LEU A 615 -8.40 0.31 -31.48
C LEU A 615 -7.26 -0.70 -31.65
N THR A 616 -6.14 -0.28 -32.24
CA THR A 616 -4.94 -1.12 -32.36
C THR A 616 -4.40 -1.48 -30.98
N THR A 617 -4.30 -0.50 -30.09
CA THR A 617 -3.92 -0.72 -28.68
C THR A 617 -4.90 -1.65 -27.97
N LEU A 618 -6.21 -1.42 -28.07
CA LEU A 618 -7.23 -2.26 -27.41
C LEU A 618 -7.24 -3.70 -27.95
N ARG A 619 -7.02 -3.89 -29.26
CA ARG A 619 -6.90 -5.22 -29.87
C ARG A 619 -5.69 -6.00 -29.37
N SER A 620 -4.59 -5.35 -28.96
CA SER A 620 -3.47 -6.06 -28.32
C SER A 620 -3.80 -6.55 -26.91
N TYR A 621 -4.85 -5.99 -26.29
CA TYR A 621 -5.33 -6.38 -24.96
C TYR A 621 -6.48 -7.40 -25.00
N ALA A 622 -7.19 -7.53 -26.11
CA ALA A 622 -8.41 -8.34 -26.23
C ALA A 622 -8.29 -9.39 -27.35
N VAL A 623 -8.26 -10.66 -26.95
CA VAL A 623 -8.44 -11.79 -27.89
C VAL A 623 -9.93 -12.11 -27.95
N GLY A 624 -10.67 -11.48 -28.87
CA GLY A 624 -12.11 -11.66 -29.02
C GLY A 624 -12.82 -10.48 -29.69
N ASN A 625 -14.15 -10.43 -29.55
CA ASN A 625 -14.98 -9.33 -30.07
C ASN A 625 -14.70 -8.06 -29.26
N LEU A 626 -14.60 -6.90 -29.90
CA LEU A 626 -14.29 -5.64 -29.25
C LEU A 626 -15.45 -4.66 -29.40
N LEU A 627 -16.05 -4.27 -28.27
CA LEU A 627 -17.06 -3.22 -28.16
C LEU A 627 -16.43 -1.99 -27.51
N VAL A 628 -16.68 -0.82 -28.08
CA VAL A 628 -16.23 0.46 -27.52
C VAL A 628 -17.45 1.35 -27.34
N TRP A 629 -17.75 1.71 -26.10
CA TRP A 629 -18.75 2.72 -25.77
C TRP A 629 -18.07 4.07 -25.67
N ALA A 630 -18.25 4.88 -26.70
CA ALA A 630 -17.93 6.31 -26.64
C ALA A 630 -18.99 7.00 -25.76
N LEU A 631 -18.62 7.41 -24.54
CA LEU A 631 -19.51 8.13 -23.64
C LEU A 631 -19.88 9.48 -24.25
N PRO A 632 -21.15 9.71 -24.62
CA PRO A 632 -21.59 10.96 -25.20
C PRO A 632 -21.41 12.12 -24.22
N ASP A 633 -21.13 13.32 -24.73
CA ASP A 633 -21.00 14.54 -23.92
C ASP A 633 -22.21 14.77 -22.99
N LYS A 634 -23.43 14.49 -23.47
CA LYS A 634 -24.68 14.59 -22.70
C LYS A 634 -24.80 13.62 -21.52
N ASN A 635 -23.93 12.60 -21.44
CA ASN A 635 -23.84 11.67 -20.32
C ASN A 635 -22.74 12.08 -19.32
N LEU A 636 -22.11 13.26 -19.50
CA LEU A 636 -21.06 13.79 -18.64
C LEU A 636 -21.61 14.95 -17.79
N LEU A 637 -21.16 15.02 -16.54
CA LEU A 637 -21.79 15.85 -15.50
C LEU A 637 -21.56 17.36 -15.61
N TRP A 638 -20.57 17.77 -16.39
CA TRP A 638 -20.15 19.17 -16.55
C TRP A 638 -20.53 19.75 -17.91
N TYR A 639 -21.33 19.03 -18.72
CA TYR A 639 -21.70 19.47 -20.05
C TYR A 639 -23.02 20.23 -20.04
N THR A 640 -22.96 21.57 -20.04
CA THR A 640 -24.13 22.45 -19.93
C THR A 640 -24.58 23.07 -21.27
N THR A 641 -23.83 22.88 -22.36
CA THR A 641 -24.13 23.49 -23.66
C THR A 641 -24.28 22.44 -24.75
N PRO A 642 -25.44 22.31 -25.41
CA PRO A 642 -25.60 21.39 -26.53
C PRO A 642 -24.79 21.91 -27.72
N THR A 643 -23.57 21.40 -27.92
CA THR A 643 -22.90 21.61 -29.20
C THR A 643 -23.46 20.61 -30.22
N SER A 644 -23.57 21.06 -31.46
CA SER A 644 -24.15 20.33 -32.60
C SER A 644 -23.23 19.24 -33.16
N THR A 645 -22.16 18.87 -32.46
CA THR A 645 -21.25 17.81 -32.92
C THR A 645 -21.94 16.45 -32.82
N PRO A 646 -22.14 15.74 -33.94
CA PRO A 646 -22.77 14.43 -33.91
C PRO A 646 -21.92 13.47 -33.06
N PRO A 647 -22.54 12.59 -32.25
CA PRO A 647 -21.83 11.55 -31.54
C PRO A 647 -21.00 10.70 -32.52
N LEU A 648 -19.68 10.72 -32.35
CA LEU A 648 -18.76 9.85 -33.09
C LEU A 648 -18.95 8.42 -32.57
N TYR A 649 -19.75 7.63 -33.28
CA TYR A 649 -19.85 6.20 -33.08
C TYR A 649 -18.72 5.51 -33.85
N CYS A 650 -17.97 4.63 -33.19
CA CYS A 650 -17.16 3.65 -33.90
C CYS A 650 -17.52 2.26 -33.41
N THR A 651 -18.31 1.56 -34.23
CA THR A 651 -18.57 0.13 -34.09
C THR A 651 -17.53 -0.60 -34.93
N VAL A 652 -16.66 -1.36 -34.28
CA VAL A 652 -15.98 -2.48 -34.95
C VAL A 652 -16.88 -3.69 -34.72
N GLN A 653 -17.67 -4.04 -35.74
CA GLN A 653 -18.64 -5.15 -35.81
C GLN A 653 -19.91 -5.04 -34.93
N GLY A 654 -21.03 -4.63 -35.56
CA GLY A 654 -22.38 -4.71 -35.00
C GLY A 654 -22.94 -3.38 -34.48
N SER A 655 -24.17 -3.03 -34.87
CA SER A 655 -24.85 -1.77 -34.54
C SER A 655 -25.31 -1.72 -33.08
N LEU A 656 -24.37 -1.45 -32.18
CA LEU A 656 -24.63 -1.32 -30.76
C LEU A 656 -24.86 0.14 -30.37
N ARG A 657 -26.07 0.45 -29.92
CA ARG A 657 -26.44 1.78 -29.41
C ARG A 657 -25.87 1.95 -27.99
N VAL A 658 -25.09 3.02 -27.77
CA VAL A 658 -24.67 3.42 -26.42
C VAL A 658 -25.89 3.92 -25.63
N PRO A 659 -26.14 3.39 -24.41
CA PRO A 659 -27.25 3.85 -23.58
C PRO A 659 -27.12 5.35 -23.23
N SER A 660 -28.24 6.06 -23.24
CA SER A 660 -28.37 7.40 -22.65
C SER A 660 -28.31 7.36 -21.12
N ALA A 661 -28.03 8.49 -20.47
CA ALA A 661 -28.08 8.59 -19.01
C ALA A 661 -29.44 8.17 -18.43
N VAL A 662 -30.54 8.49 -19.11
CA VAL A 662 -31.90 8.07 -18.74
C VAL A 662 -32.02 6.54 -18.74
N GLU A 663 -31.53 5.88 -19.80
CA GLU A 663 -31.57 4.43 -19.93
C GLU A 663 -30.70 3.76 -18.86
N LEU A 664 -29.51 4.30 -18.56
CA LEU A 664 -28.65 3.78 -17.49
C LEU A 664 -29.31 3.90 -16.11
N LEU A 665 -29.95 5.04 -15.81
CA LEU A 665 -30.70 5.20 -14.57
C LEU A 665 -31.90 4.25 -14.48
N ALA A 666 -32.64 4.06 -15.58
CA ALA A 666 -33.77 3.12 -15.62
C ALA A 666 -33.31 1.67 -15.35
N TRP A 667 -32.20 1.26 -15.97
CA TRP A 667 -31.58 -0.04 -15.70
C TRP A 667 -31.15 -0.18 -14.25
N ALA A 668 -30.51 0.85 -13.68
CA ALA A 668 -30.07 0.83 -12.28
C ALA A 668 -31.22 0.84 -11.26
N GLY A 669 -32.32 1.54 -11.55
CA GLY A 669 -33.43 1.77 -10.63
C GLY A 669 -34.60 0.80 -10.74
N GLU A 670 -34.64 -0.07 -11.76
CA GLU A 670 -35.77 -0.98 -12.00
C GLU A 670 -37.13 -0.27 -12.04
N VAL A 671 -37.39 0.46 -13.12
CA VAL A 671 -38.79 0.70 -13.46
C VAL A 671 -39.30 -0.57 -14.12
N ASN A 672 -40.35 -1.14 -13.53
CA ASN A 672 -41.07 -2.31 -14.00
C ASN A 672 -41.04 -2.41 -15.54
N PRO A 673 -40.51 -3.50 -16.15
CA PRO A 673 -40.46 -3.64 -17.60
C PRO A 673 -41.84 -3.58 -18.28
N ASN A 674 -42.93 -3.64 -17.50
CA ASN A 674 -44.31 -3.47 -17.94
C ASN A 674 -44.82 -2.01 -17.92
N SER A 675 -44.05 -1.02 -17.45
CA SER A 675 -44.43 0.38 -17.61
C SER A 675 -44.33 0.75 -19.09
N GLN A 676 -45.43 1.27 -19.67
CA GLN A 676 -45.64 1.48 -21.11
C GLN A 676 -44.62 2.38 -21.85
N GLU A 677 -43.57 2.87 -21.20
CA GLU A 677 -42.42 3.49 -21.86
C GLU A 677 -41.48 2.39 -22.38
N ASN A 678 -41.79 1.88 -23.58
CA ASN A 678 -41.01 0.87 -24.32
C ASN A 678 -39.56 1.31 -24.58
N ILE A 679 -38.66 1.10 -23.61
CA ILE A 679 -37.23 0.98 -23.90
C ILE A 679 -37.04 -0.41 -24.51
N SER A 680 -36.75 -0.48 -25.82
CA SER A 680 -36.51 -1.75 -26.51
C SER A 680 -35.24 -2.43 -25.97
N TYR A 681 -35.41 -3.30 -24.97
CA TYR A 681 -34.34 -4.02 -24.27
C TYR A 681 -33.44 -4.86 -25.20
N ASN A 682 -33.96 -5.33 -26.33
CA ASN A 682 -33.24 -6.18 -27.29
C ASN A 682 -32.19 -5.44 -28.16
N ARG A 683 -31.98 -4.12 -28.00
CA ARG A 683 -31.09 -3.33 -28.89
C ARG A 683 -29.69 -3.03 -28.33
N PHE A 684 -29.38 -3.41 -27.09
CA PHE A 684 -28.19 -2.88 -26.41
C PHE A 684 -26.99 -3.81 -26.37
N LEU A 685 -27.17 -5.10 -26.65
CA LEU A 685 -26.12 -6.12 -26.70
C LEU A 685 -26.57 -7.18 -27.73
N PRO A 686 -25.83 -7.44 -28.83
CA PRO A 686 -26.26 -8.32 -29.91
C PRO A 686 -26.32 -9.79 -29.52
#